data_AF-A0A2W2CLY8-F1
#
_entry.id   AF-A0A2W2CLY8-F1
#
_cell.length_a   1.000
_cell.length_b   1.000
_cell.length_c   1.000
_cell.angle_alpha   90.00
_cell.angle_beta   90.00
_cell.angle_gamma   90.00
#
_symmetry.space_group_name_H-M   'P 1'
#
loop_
_entity.id
_entity.type
_entity.pdbx_description
1 polymer ?
#
loop_
_entity_poly.entity_id
_entity_poly.type
_entity_poly.pdbx_seq_one_letter_code
_entity_poly.pdbx_strand_id
1 'polypeptide(L)'
;MKPRDTIGRRRFLGYTAAVSAGLVVGPGPLSWLAGASAAGAHRTRRPDLAAFVDDYLSNTTANLTPDTNAAVRILSGMARLWRTGTDWNTGVALAPDVLRANIRYVVEVTRARTEEQARLAFIVDRRHQSYSVIDGLGPLAALYRSGAKAVTSITDAPDGTPPGRISDTLPADAPAGSALGAGSPDSELGSVVALVNTLRGPHASSNPSKLAYQYPRPWRLTEDSRVVDTGAVDALGFPVYDSDVVVPVQLLRQRSTDPAHDGGYVSGHTNALYLAAIALAYAIPERFQELLACAAEYSDARILAGMHSPVDVIGGRILATALAAAALHDPRYAALKAAARRQTAAYFQARTATTADTLYAYAHTAGPDGDPFADHARNAARYTARLTYVLPRSGRTIEMTVPKGAEVLLETRLPYLDADQRREVLRSTALPSGYALLEGPEQWGRLNLFAAADGYGSFDRDVHVTMNAADGGFNATDTWRNDIDGRGGLVKQGTGALTLAGSNRYCGGTRLEAGILTAASSKALGTGDVDVCGGTLRVLPVGGGVRVGGDYRQAPGTVLEATVRRAGRPAVTVDETATLGEGSLLHIRLDPAHPPVPGSTVVVIRARRLRGRFSAVTVAGMRAVPIYTDRGLSVRLHAS
;
A
#
# COMPACT_ATOMS: atom_id res chain seq x y z
N MET A 1 1.17 -1.52 41.14
CA MET A 1 0.12 -1.20 42.14
C MET A 1 -1.15 -0.86 41.36
N LYS A 2 -2.17 -1.75 41.46
CA LYS A 2 -3.57 -1.72 40.96
C LYS A 2 -3.94 -0.97 39.65
N PRO A 3 -4.52 -1.65 38.64
CA PRO A 3 -5.33 -1.03 37.59
C PRO A 3 -6.76 -0.76 38.10
N ARG A 4 -7.42 0.31 37.62
CA ARG A 4 -8.83 0.58 37.90
C ARG A 4 -9.70 0.33 36.67
N ASP A 5 -10.72 -0.45 36.97
CA ASP A 5 -11.81 -1.01 36.19
C ASP A 5 -12.71 -0.04 35.41
N THR A 6 -13.10 -0.54 34.24
CA THR A 6 -14.44 -0.63 33.65
C THR A 6 -15.57 0.27 34.20
N ILE A 7 -16.19 1.04 33.29
CA ILE A 7 -17.53 1.61 33.48
C ILE A 7 -18.49 0.97 32.47
N GLY A 8 -19.56 0.43 33.03
CA GLY A 8 -20.55 -0.42 32.38
C GLY A 8 -21.58 0.34 31.56
N ARG A 9 -22.04 -0.36 30.52
CA ARG A 9 -23.29 -0.12 29.80
C ARG A 9 -24.48 -0.29 30.77
N ARG A 10 -25.40 0.68 30.81
CA ARG A 10 -26.86 0.46 30.80
C ARG A 10 -27.67 1.77 30.77
N ARG A 11 -28.62 1.76 29.83
CA ARG A 11 -29.98 2.33 29.87
C ARG A 11 -30.12 3.86 29.91
N PHE A 12 -30.72 4.41 28.85
CA PHE A 12 -31.96 5.18 28.99
C PHE A 12 -32.77 5.11 27.69
N LEU A 13 -34.05 4.75 27.82
CA LEU A 13 -35.06 4.65 26.77
C LEU A 13 -36.29 5.36 27.35
N GLY A 14 -36.87 6.33 26.65
CA GLY A 14 -38.04 7.04 27.14
C GLY A 14 -38.46 8.24 26.29
N TYR A 15 -39.33 7.96 25.32
CA TYR A 15 -40.47 8.75 24.83
C TYR A 15 -40.39 10.27 24.69
N THR A 16 -40.69 10.77 23.48
CA THR A 16 -41.90 11.58 23.22
C THR A 16 -42.27 11.58 21.74
N ALA A 17 -43.55 11.38 21.46
CA ALA A 17 -44.20 11.47 20.15
C ALA A 17 -45.17 12.66 20.14
N ALA A 18 -45.66 13.00 18.94
CA ALA A 18 -46.69 13.99 18.58
C ALA A 18 -46.15 15.43 18.40
N VAL A 19 -46.58 16.26 17.43
CA VAL A 19 -47.85 16.38 16.70
C VAL A 19 -47.58 16.93 15.29
N SER A 20 -48.33 16.45 14.30
CA SER A 20 -48.46 17.05 12.97
C SER A 20 -49.64 18.03 12.95
N ALA A 21 -49.46 19.20 12.35
CA ALA A 21 -50.56 20.05 11.88
C ALA A 21 -50.11 20.79 10.61
N GLY A 22 -50.80 20.52 9.51
CA GLY A 22 -50.58 21.16 8.22
C GLY A 22 -51.33 22.49 8.10
N LEU A 23 -50.89 23.30 7.15
CA LEU A 23 -51.69 24.38 6.59
C LEU A 23 -51.34 24.52 5.10
N VAL A 24 -52.37 24.36 4.27
CA VAL A 24 -52.38 24.49 2.81
C VAL A 24 -52.88 25.90 2.48
N VAL A 25 -52.15 26.66 1.66
CA VAL A 25 -52.68 27.78 0.87
C VAL A 25 -52.01 27.75 -0.51
N GLY A 26 -52.82 27.92 -1.56
CA GLY A 26 -52.55 27.68 -2.98
C GLY A 26 -51.76 28.77 -3.75
N PRO A 27 -51.77 28.72 -5.10
CA PRO A 27 -50.55 28.90 -5.90
C PRO A 27 -50.46 30.25 -6.65
N GLY A 28 -49.22 30.64 -7.00
CA GLY A 28 -48.88 31.68 -7.98
C GLY A 28 -47.48 31.42 -8.56
N PRO A 29 -47.23 31.73 -9.85
CA PRO A 29 -46.23 31.02 -10.65
C PRO A 29 -44.84 31.63 -10.47
N LEU A 30 -43.90 30.83 -9.95
CA LEU A 30 -42.47 31.13 -10.00
C LEU A 30 -41.74 29.90 -10.53
N SER A 31 -41.23 30.03 -11.74
CA SER A 31 -40.35 29.10 -12.44
C SER A 31 -39.14 28.75 -11.58
N TRP A 32 -39.08 27.51 -11.10
CA TRP A 32 -37.92 26.91 -10.44
C TRP A 32 -37.29 25.84 -11.33
N LEU A 33 -35.99 26.01 -11.58
CA LEU A 33 -35.08 24.99 -12.06
C LEU A 33 -35.10 23.80 -11.08
N ALA A 34 -35.30 22.60 -11.63
CA ALA A 34 -35.39 21.36 -10.86
C ALA A 34 -34.12 21.12 -10.02
N GLY A 35 -34.27 21.24 -8.71
CA GLY A 35 -33.34 20.67 -7.73
C GLY A 35 -33.48 19.14 -7.72
N ALA A 36 -32.37 18.44 -7.89
CA ALA A 36 -32.32 17.00 -7.67
C ALA A 36 -32.46 16.71 -6.16
N SER A 37 -33.57 16.09 -5.80
CA SER A 37 -33.89 15.66 -4.44
C SER A 37 -32.96 14.55 -3.96
N ALA A 38 -32.43 14.71 -2.75
CA ALA A 38 -31.81 13.65 -1.97
C ALA A 38 -32.86 12.65 -1.48
N ALA A 39 -32.99 11.51 -2.15
CA ALA A 39 -33.55 10.27 -1.59
C ALA A 39 -33.21 9.09 -2.52
N GLY A 40 -32.54 8.06 -2.00
CA GLY A 40 -32.38 6.77 -2.69
C GLY A 40 -31.05 6.54 -3.42
N ALA A 41 -29.91 6.71 -2.74
CA ALA A 41 -28.61 6.28 -3.27
C ALA A 41 -28.41 4.77 -3.07
N HIS A 42 -29.23 3.97 -3.74
CA HIS A 42 -28.90 2.58 -4.05
C HIS A 42 -29.48 2.26 -5.42
N ARG A 43 -28.69 2.49 -6.48
CA ARG A 43 -28.78 1.75 -7.75
C ARG A 43 -27.71 2.20 -8.76
N THR A 44 -27.00 1.18 -9.26
CA THR A 44 -26.53 1.00 -10.65
C THR A 44 -25.64 2.07 -11.27
N ARG A 45 -24.42 1.66 -11.64
CA ARG A 45 -23.59 2.27 -12.69
C ARG A 45 -24.51 2.82 -13.80
N ARG A 46 -24.51 4.13 -14.07
CA ARG A 46 -25.14 4.65 -15.29
C ARG A 46 -24.51 3.86 -16.45
N PRO A 47 -25.29 3.14 -17.27
CA PRO A 47 -24.75 2.25 -18.30
C PRO A 47 -23.80 2.95 -19.29
N ASP A 48 -23.89 4.28 -19.39
CA ASP A 48 -23.23 5.07 -20.43
C ASP A 48 -21.88 5.69 -20.02
N LEU A 49 -21.45 5.57 -18.76
CA LEU A 49 -20.17 6.16 -18.31
C LEU A 49 -19.03 5.14 -18.42
N ALA A 50 -18.03 5.50 -19.23
CA ALA A 50 -16.80 4.73 -19.41
C ALA A 50 -16.03 4.57 -18.08
N ALA A 51 -15.28 3.47 -17.96
CA ALA A 51 -14.39 3.26 -16.83
C ALA A 51 -13.30 4.35 -16.81
N PHE A 52 -12.77 4.67 -15.62
CA PHE A 52 -11.80 5.76 -15.46
C PHE A 52 -10.62 5.63 -16.42
N VAL A 53 -10.06 4.41 -16.54
CA VAL A 53 -8.90 4.15 -17.42
C VAL A 53 -9.16 4.41 -18.90
N ASP A 54 -10.43 4.39 -19.33
CA ASP A 54 -10.84 4.66 -20.71
C ASP A 54 -11.18 6.15 -20.94
N ASP A 55 -11.34 6.94 -19.87
CA ASP A 55 -11.89 8.30 -19.89
C ASP A 55 -10.99 9.32 -19.16
N TYR A 56 -9.82 8.93 -18.67
CA TYR A 56 -8.97 9.76 -17.80
C TYR A 56 -8.49 11.07 -18.48
N LEU A 57 -8.44 11.10 -19.82
CA LEU A 57 -8.08 12.29 -20.59
C LEU A 57 -9.11 13.42 -20.47
N SER A 58 -10.35 13.12 -20.04
CA SER A 58 -11.37 14.12 -19.73
C SER A 58 -11.00 15.02 -18.56
N ASN A 59 -9.95 14.67 -17.78
CA ASN A 59 -9.47 15.47 -16.65
C ASN A 59 -8.79 16.77 -17.10
N THR A 60 -9.63 17.77 -17.37
CA THR A 60 -9.23 19.12 -17.79
C THR A 60 -10.05 20.15 -17.01
N THR A 61 -9.57 21.39 -16.93
CA THR A 61 -10.30 22.47 -16.24
C THR A 61 -11.55 22.94 -16.99
N ALA A 62 -11.73 22.54 -18.25
CA ALA A 62 -12.97 22.76 -18.99
C ALA A 62 -14.12 21.86 -18.50
N ASN A 63 -13.80 20.74 -17.84
CA ASN A 63 -14.77 19.76 -17.38
C ASN A 63 -14.77 19.70 -15.85
N LEU A 64 -15.80 20.27 -15.21
CA LEU A 64 -15.85 20.40 -13.73
C LEU A 64 -16.98 19.59 -13.08
N THR A 65 -17.61 18.66 -13.80
CA THR A 65 -18.71 17.85 -13.25
C THR A 65 -18.37 16.34 -13.28
N PRO A 66 -18.97 15.52 -12.40
CA PRO A 66 -18.83 14.06 -12.46
C PRO A 66 -19.25 13.45 -13.82
N ASP A 67 -20.16 14.10 -14.54
CA ASP A 67 -20.65 13.61 -15.83
C ASP A 67 -19.68 13.93 -16.97
N THR A 68 -18.88 14.99 -16.85
CA THR A 68 -17.94 15.44 -17.90
C THR A 68 -16.46 15.18 -17.60
N ASN A 69 -16.12 14.81 -16.36
CA ASN A 69 -14.73 14.61 -15.94
C ASN A 69 -14.59 13.35 -15.07
N ALA A 70 -13.81 12.38 -15.55
CA ALA A 70 -13.54 11.13 -14.87
C ALA A 70 -12.87 11.30 -13.49
N ALA A 71 -11.97 12.28 -13.32
CA ALA A 71 -11.31 12.56 -12.05
C ALA A 71 -12.30 13.11 -11.02
N VAL A 72 -13.17 14.04 -11.44
CA VAL A 72 -14.24 14.55 -10.59
C VAL A 72 -15.18 13.39 -10.22
N ARG A 73 -15.52 12.52 -11.17
CA ARG A 73 -16.40 11.36 -10.95
C ARG A 73 -15.90 10.39 -9.89
N ILE A 74 -14.63 9.95 -9.96
CA ILE A 74 -14.11 8.98 -8.99
C ILE A 74 -13.98 9.56 -7.58
N LEU A 75 -13.90 10.89 -7.46
CA LEU A 75 -13.83 11.64 -6.19
C LEU A 75 -15.21 12.07 -5.66
N SER A 76 -16.30 11.66 -6.31
CA SER A 76 -17.68 12.04 -5.95
C SER A 76 -18.14 11.57 -4.57
N GLY A 77 -17.38 10.71 -3.89
CA GLY A 77 -17.56 10.44 -2.46
C GLY A 77 -17.56 11.71 -1.61
N MET A 78 -16.88 12.77 -2.06
CA MET A 78 -16.89 14.08 -1.40
C MET A 78 -18.29 14.72 -1.33
N ALA A 79 -19.17 14.46 -2.29
CA ALA A 79 -20.55 14.96 -2.29
C ALA A 79 -21.41 14.38 -1.15
N ARG A 80 -20.92 13.35 -0.44
CA ARG A 80 -21.53 12.84 0.79
C ARG A 80 -21.07 13.59 2.05
N LEU A 81 -19.95 14.30 1.95
CA LEU A 81 -19.31 15.01 3.07
C LEU A 81 -19.55 16.51 3.00
N TRP A 82 -19.51 17.09 1.80
CA TRP A 82 -19.48 18.51 1.57
C TRP A 82 -20.32 18.90 0.35
N ARG A 83 -20.98 20.04 0.44
CA ARG A 83 -21.63 20.72 -0.68
C ARG A 83 -21.01 22.10 -0.86
N THR A 84 -20.48 22.36 -2.05
CA THR A 84 -20.01 23.69 -2.46
C THR A 84 -21.14 24.71 -2.38
N GLY A 85 -20.83 25.91 -1.89
CA GLY A 85 -21.78 27.03 -1.84
C GLY A 85 -21.80 27.84 -3.14
N THR A 86 -22.48 28.98 -3.14
CA THR A 86 -22.43 29.94 -4.27
C THR A 86 -21.09 30.67 -4.36
N ASP A 87 -20.41 30.79 -3.22
CA ASP A 87 -19.06 31.35 -3.07
C ASP A 87 -18.13 30.35 -2.35
N TRP A 88 -16.83 30.52 -2.51
CA TRP A 88 -15.79 29.61 -1.99
C TRP A 88 -15.88 29.35 -0.47
N ASN A 89 -16.43 30.30 0.30
CA ASN A 89 -16.55 30.27 1.76
C ASN A 89 -17.97 29.94 2.27
N THR A 90 -18.92 29.62 1.39
CA THR A 90 -20.35 29.41 1.76
C THR A 90 -20.80 27.95 1.69
N GLY A 91 -19.85 27.02 1.58
CA GLY A 91 -20.18 25.59 1.51
C GLY A 91 -20.72 25.01 2.83
N VAL A 92 -21.34 23.83 2.73
CA VAL A 92 -22.08 23.19 3.81
C VAL A 92 -21.54 21.78 4.08
N ALA A 93 -21.24 21.50 5.35
CA ALA A 93 -20.95 20.15 5.83
C ALA A 93 -22.21 19.28 5.80
N LEU A 94 -22.20 18.21 4.99
CA LEU A 94 -23.29 17.23 4.88
C LEU A 94 -23.12 16.05 5.84
N ALA A 95 -21.88 15.75 6.23
CA ALA A 95 -21.55 14.74 7.24
C ALA A 95 -20.72 15.40 8.36
N PRO A 96 -21.35 16.21 9.23
CA PRO A 96 -20.64 17.04 10.20
C PRO A 96 -19.74 16.22 11.14
N ASP A 97 -20.12 15.02 11.53
CA ASP A 97 -19.29 14.19 12.42
C ASP A 97 -17.99 13.70 11.74
N VAL A 98 -18.05 13.38 10.44
CA VAL A 98 -16.87 12.98 9.65
C VAL A 98 -15.93 14.17 9.48
N LEU A 99 -16.49 15.33 9.09
CA LEU A 99 -15.70 16.54 8.85
C LEU A 99 -15.15 17.16 10.14
N ARG A 100 -15.88 17.03 11.26
CA ARG A 100 -15.37 17.40 12.59
C ARG A 100 -14.20 16.52 13.00
N ALA A 101 -14.30 15.20 12.83
CA ALA A 101 -13.16 14.29 13.08
C ALA A 101 -11.96 14.64 12.18
N ASN A 102 -12.21 15.01 10.93
CA ASN A 102 -11.20 15.45 9.97
C ASN A 102 -10.44 16.70 10.45
N ILE A 103 -11.14 17.76 10.87
CA ILE A 103 -10.50 19.01 11.32
C ILE A 103 -9.88 18.87 12.72
N ARG A 104 -10.54 18.17 13.66
CA ARG A 104 -9.98 17.87 14.99
C ARG A 104 -8.61 17.23 14.91
N TYR A 105 -8.46 16.26 14.02
CA TYR A 105 -7.17 15.62 13.79
C TYR A 105 -6.11 16.62 13.32
N VAL A 106 -6.44 17.53 12.40
CA VAL A 106 -5.51 18.56 11.94
C VAL A 106 -5.11 19.50 13.09
N VAL A 107 -6.07 19.94 13.90
CA VAL A 107 -5.80 20.78 15.08
C VAL A 107 -4.88 20.07 16.06
N GLU A 108 -5.17 18.81 16.38
CA GLU A 108 -4.35 17.99 17.29
C GLU A 108 -2.91 17.86 16.78
N VAL A 109 -2.73 17.39 15.54
CA VAL A 109 -1.38 17.15 15.02
C VAL A 109 -0.59 18.44 14.80
N THR A 110 -1.24 19.55 14.42
CA THR A 110 -0.54 20.83 14.21
C THR A 110 -0.13 21.52 15.50
N ARG A 111 -0.88 21.32 16.60
CA ARG A 111 -0.54 21.83 17.93
C ARG A 111 0.48 20.97 18.67
N ALA A 112 0.49 19.66 18.43
CA ALA A 112 1.43 18.73 19.04
C ALA A 112 2.75 18.58 18.25
N ARG A 113 2.83 19.14 17.04
CA ARG A 113 3.96 19.00 16.12
C ARG A 113 5.28 19.48 16.74
N THR A 114 6.34 18.69 16.57
CA THR A 114 7.70 19.10 16.96
C THR A 114 8.32 20.06 15.94
N GLU A 115 9.38 20.77 16.32
CA GLU A 115 10.13 21.62 15.38
C GLU A 115 10.73 20.80 14.23
N GLU A 116 11.24 19.60 14.50
CA GLU A 116 11.75 18.69 13.47
C GLU A 116 10.67 18.33 12.44
N GLN A 117 9.45 18.02 12.90
CA GLN A 117 8.31 17.77 12.03
C GLN A 117 7.89 19.02 11.24
N ALA A 118 8.01 20.21 11.83
CA ALA A 118 7.75 21.47 11.14
C ALA A 118 8.76 21.73 10.00
N ARG A 119 10.04 21.46 10.24
CA ARG A 119 11.11 21.55 9.23
C ARG A 119 10.93 20.53 8.12
N LEU A 120 10.63 19.28 8.46
CA LEU A 120 10.29 18.24 7.47
C LEU A 120 9.08 18.65 6.62
N ALA A 121 8.02 19.17 7.26
CA ALA A 121 6.84 19.65 6.57
C ALA A 121 7.17 20.77 5.57
N PHE A 122 8.06 21.70 5.94
CA PHE A 122 8.57 22.72 5.01
C PHE A 122 9.31 22.09 3.82
N ILE A 123 10.27 21.20 4.07
CA ILE A 123 11.07 20.56 3.01
C ILE A 123 10.12 19.84 2.03
N VAL A 124 9.19 19.02 2.52
CA VAL A 124 8.25 18.29 1.67
C VAL A 124 7.29 19.22 0.90
N ASP A 125 6.89 20.34 1.48
CA ASP A 125 6.05 21.33 0.80
C ASP A 125 6.77 21.94 -0.42
N ARG A 126 8.06 22.26 -0.23
CA ARG A 126 8.82 23.12 -1.13
C ARG A 126 9.69 22.36 -2.12
N ARG A 127 10.27 21.23 -1.69
CA ARG A 127 11.04 20.33 -2.54
C ARG A 127 10.13 19.68 -3.57
N HIS A 128 10.62 19.54 -4.80
CA HIS A 128 9.82 18.92 -5.85
C HIS A 128 9.40 17.49 -5.46
N GLN A 129 8.13 17.16 -5.67
CA GLN A 129 7.54 15.92 -5.13
C GLN A 129 8.18 14.65 -5.72
N SER A 130 8.48 14.66 -7.03
CA SER A 130 9.21 13.53 -7.65
C SER A 130 10.62 13.35 -7.10
N TYR A 131 11.30 14.43 -6.68
CA TYR A 131 12.62 14.31 -6.06
C TYR A 131 12.48 13.71 -4.67
N SER A 132 11.46 14.16 -3.93
CA SER A 132 11.23 13.73 -2.56
C SER A 132 11.05 12.21 -2.45
N VAL A 133 10.22 11.61 -3.31
CA VAL A 133 9.95 10.16 -3.22
C VAL A 133 11.15 9.27 -3.58
N ILE A 134 12.24 9.82 -4.13
CA ILE A 134 13.50 9.09 -4.31
C ILE A 134 14.04 8.60 -2.97
N ASP A 135 13.72 9.26 -1.85
CA ASP A 135 14.06 8.81 -0.49
C ASP A 135 13.56 7.38 -0.19
N GLY A 136 12.43 6.95 -0.79
CA GLY A 136 11.90 5.59 -0.65
C GLY A 136 12.77 4.49 -1.29
N LEU A 137 13.72 4.85 -2.15
CA LEU A 137 14.66 3.90 -2.77
C LEU A 137 15.75 3.41 -1.80
N GLY A 138 15.88 4.01 -0.61
CA GLY A 138 16.82 3.59 0.43
C GLY A 138 18.26 3.49 -0.11
N PRO A 139 18.93 2.32 -0.02
CA PRO A 139 20.27 2.10 -0.57
C PRO A 139 20.45 2.49 -2.05
N LEU A 140 19.38 2.47 -2.85
CA LEU A 140 19.41 2.82 -4.27
C LEU A 140 19.24 4.33 -4.53
N ALA A 141 18.87 5.13 -3.53
CA ALA A 141 18.51 6.54 -3.70
C ALA A 141 19.65 7.41 -4.24
N ALA A 142 20.87 7.27 -3.69
CA ALA A 142 22.03 8.03 -4.13
C ALA A 142 22.44 7.68 -5.57
N LEU A 143 22.39 6.38 -5.91
CA LEU A 143 22.64 5.90 -7.27
C LEU A 143 21.61 6.45 -8.25
N TYR A 144 20.32 6.44 -7.88
CA TYR A 144 19.26 7.03 -8.70
C TYR A 144 19.51 8.53 -8.93
N ARG A 145 19.78 9.31 -7.88
CA ARG A 145 20.01 10.77 -8.00
C ARG A 145 21.14 11.09 -8.97
N SER A 146 22.24 10.37 -8.86
CA SER A 146 23.39 10.52 -9.74
C SER A 146 23.06 10.08 -11.18
N GLY A 147 22.54 8.87 -11.37
CA GLY A 147 22.22 8.31 -12.68
C GLY A 147 21.12 9.05 -13.43
N ALA A 148 20.13 9.58 -12.71
CA ALA A 148 19.05 10.40 -13.26
C ALA A 148 19.42 11.88 -13.39
N LYS A 149 20.56 12.31 -12.82
CA LYS A 149 20.92 13.72 -12.63
C LYS A 149 19.79 14.53 -11.97
N ALA A 150 19.17 13.93 -10.94
CA ALA A 150 18.11 14.55 -10.17
C ALA A 150 18.71 15.41 -9.06
N VAL A 151 18.32 16.68 -8.99
CA VAL A 151 18.81 17.65 -8.00
C VAL A 151 17.66 18.46 -7.40
N THR A 152 17.93 19.14 -6.28
CA THR A 152 17.02 20.08 -5.63
C THR A 152 17.83 21.16 -4.91
N SER A 153 17.31 22.39 -4.84
CA SER A 153 17.88 23.43 -3.97
C SER A 153 17.30 23.41 -2.54
N ILE A 154 16.26 22.61 -2.30
CA ILE A 154 15.59 22.52 -0.99
C ILE A 154 16.15 21.33 -0.22
N THR A 155 17.22 21.57 0.52
CA THR A 155 17.89 20.56 1.37
C THR A 155 17.60 20.73 2.86
N ASP A 156 17.21 21.93 3.30
CA ASP A 156 16.84 22.23 4.69
C ASP A 156 15.72 23.28 4.74
N ALA A 157 15.10 23.44 5.91
CA ALA A 157 14.15 24.49 6.21
C ALA A 157 14.86 25.77 6.71
N PRO A 158 14.30 26.97 6.47
CA PRO A 158 14.83 28.19 7.06
C PRO A 158 14.60 28.23 8.58
N ASP A 159 15.45 28.97 9.27
CA ASP A 159 15.21 29.34 10.66
C ASP A 159 14.16 30.45 10.70
N GLY A 160 12.98 30.14 11.25
CA GLY A 160 11.87 31.08 11.35
C GLY A 160 11.12 31.34 10.03
N THR A 161 10.51 32.53 9.92
CA THR A 161 9.71 32.89 8.73
C THR A 161 10.63 33.41 7.63
N PRO A 162 10.64 32.82 6.42
CA PRO A 162 11.46 33.32 5.32
C PRO A 162 11.02 34.73 4.90
N PRO A 163 11.93 35.54 4.32
CA PRO A 163 11.61 36.89 3.86
C PRO A 163 10.65 36.90 2.66
N GLY A 164 10.55 35.80 1.93
CA GLY A 164 9.68 35.65 0.74
C GLY A 164 9.17 34.22 0.54
N ARG A 165 8.45 34.00 -0.57
CA ARG A 165 8.12 32.65 -1.04
C ARG A 165 9.40 31.92 -1.42
N ILE A 166 9.45 30.62 -1.16
CA ILE A 166 10.58 29.77 -1.51
C ILE A 166 10.07 28.75 -2.52
N SER A 167 10.83 28.55 -3.58
CA SER A 167 10.55 27.57 -4.63
C SER A 167 11.81 26.74 -4.85
N ASP A 168 11.63 25.47 -5.19
CA ASP A 168 12.73 24.63 -5.67
C ASP A 168 13.27 25.20 -6.98
N THR A 169 14.58 25.24 -7.10
CA THR A 169 15.32 25.81 -8.23
C THR A 169 16.52 24.94 -8.54
N LEU A 170 16.98 24.95 -9.79
CA LEU A 170 18.20 24.24 -10.15
C LEU A 170 19.37 24.84 -9.36
N PRO A 171 20.11 24.05 -8.55
CA PRO A 171 21.28 24.56 -7.84
C PRO A 171 22.33 25.11 -8.79
N ALA A 172 23.01 26.19 -8.41
CA ALA A 172 24.01 26.85 -9.26
C ALA A 172 25.23 25.95 -9.54
N ASP A 173 25.54 25.04 -8.62
CA ASP A 173 26.60 24.04 -8.67
C ASP A 173 26.12 22.68 -9.21
N ALA A 174 24.90 22.59 -9.71
CA ALA A 174 24.36 21.34 -10.25
C ALA A 174 25.20 20.84 -11.44
N PRO A 175 25.51 19.53 -11.52
CA PRO A 175 26.21 18.96 -12.67
C PRO A 175 25.50 19.25 -14.00
N ALA A 176 26.26 19.41 -15.09
CA ALA A 176 25.71 19.72 -16.40
C ALA A 176 24.64 18.71 -16.86
N GLY A 177 23.50 19.25 -17.31
CA GLY A 177 22.33 18.46 -17.73
C GLY A 177 21.50 17.89 -16.59
N SER A 178 21.70 18.35 -15.34
CA SER A 178 20.81 18.03 -14.23
C SER A 178 19.45 18.72 -14.36
N ALA A 179 18.43 18.10 -13.77
CA ALA A 179 17.09 18.67 -13.73
C ALA A 179 16.46 18.48 -12.35
N LEU A 180 15.47 19.33 -12.05
CA LEU A 180 14.63 19.15 -10.86
C LEU A 180 13.77 17.89 -10.95
N GLY A 181 13.24 17.48 -9.81
CA GLY A 181 12.26 16.42 -9.74
C GLY A 181 12.84 15.03 -9.94
N ALA A 182 12.31 14.29 -10.92
CA ALA A 182 12.75 12.90 -11.12
C ALA A 182 14.15 12.81 -11.76
N GLY A 183 14.68 13.91 -12.30
CA GLY A 183 15.92 13.96 -13.05
C GLY A 183 15.72 14.40 -14.51
N SER A 184 16.77 14.24 -15.30
CA SER A 184 16.79 14.60 -16.71
C SER A 184 16.38 13.41 -17.61
N PRO A 185 15.47 13.61 -18.58
CA PRO A 185 15.15 12.58 -19.58
C PRO A 185 16.35 12.16 -20.45
N ASP A 186 17.40 12.98 -20.51
CA ASP A 186 18.62 12.72 -21.28
C ASP A 186 19.73 12.02 -20.46
N SER A 187 19.40 11.58 -19.24
CA SER A 187 20.33 10.92 -18.33
C SER A 187 20.45 9.41 -18.57
N GLU A 188 21.36 8.73 -17.86
CA GLU A 188 21.48 7.26 -17.89
C GLU A 188 20.20 6.54 -17.43
N LEU A 189 19.34 7.23 -16.67
CA LEU A 189 18.02 6.78 -16.21
C LEU A 189 16.87 7.51 -16.91
N GLY A 190 17.10 8.03 -18.12
CA GLY A 190 16.13 8.85 -18.86
C GLY A 190 14.76 8.22 -19.08
N SER A 191 14.65 6.89 -19.23
CA SER A 191 13.36 6.21 -19.46
C SER A 191 12.47 6.21 -18.22
N VAL A 192 13.03 6.01 -17.02
CA VAL A 192 12.23 6.09 -15.78
C VAL A 192 11.87 7.55 -15.46
N VAL A 193 12.74 8.51 -15.77
CA VAL A 193 12.41 9.94 -15.70
C VAL A 193 11.24 10.26 -16.63
N ALA A 194 11.29 9.82 -17.89
CA ALA A 194 10.21 10.01 -18.85
C ALA A 194 8.91 9.32 -18.41
N LEU A 195 8.99 8.15 -17.77
CA LEU A 195 7.82 7.48 -17.19
C LEU A 195 7.19 8.31 -16.06
N VAL A 196 8.00 8.80 -15.10
CA VAL A 196 7.50 9.68 -14.02
C VAL A 196 6.84 10.93 -14.60
N ASN A 197 7.45 11.56 -15.61
CA ASN A 197 6.90 12.74 -16.27
C ASN A 197 5.60 12.43 -17.01
N THR A 198 5.47 11.24 -17.61
CA THR A 198 4.26 10.78 -18.30
C THR A 198 3.11 10.59 -17.32
N LEU A 199 3.35 9.91 -16.18
CA LEU A 199 2.33 9.73 -15.13
C LEU A 199 1.94 11.07 -14.47
N ARG A 200 2.85 12.04 -14.46
CA ARG A 200 2.60 13.42 -14.00
C ARG A 200 2.22 14.39 -15.14
N GLY A 201 1.81 13.85 -16.28
CA GLY A 201 1.50 14.61 -17.49
C GLY A 201 0.29 15.55 -17.38
N PRO A 202 -0.14 16.18 -18.48
CA PRO A 202 -1.12 17.27 -18.48
C PRO A 202 -2.50 16.87 -17.92
N HIS A 203 -2.91 15.60 -18.07
CA HIS A 203 -4.18 15.08 -17.56
C HIS A 203 -4.10 14.55 -16.13
N ALA A 204 -2.96 14.69 -15.45
CA ALA A 204 -2.75 14.22 -14.10
C ALA A 204 -3.02 15.29 -13.02
N SER A 205 -3.57 16.45 -13.40
CA SER A 205 -3.79 17.57 -12.49
C SER A 205 -4.93 17.32 -11.49
N SER A 206 -4.75 17.83 -10.27
CA SER A 206 -5.81 17.89 -9.25
C SER A 206 -6.74 19.09 -9.38
N ASN A 207 -6.35 20.10 -10.19
CA ASN A 207 -7.08 21.37 -10.27
C ASN A 207 -8.55 21.23 -10.69
N PRO A 208 -8.92 20.37 -11.66
CA PRO A 208 -10.33 20.21 -12.01
C PRO A 208 -11.20 19.77 -10.82
N SER A 209 -10.68 18.85 -9.99
CA SER A 209 -11.39 18.42 -8.77
C SER A 209 -11.40 19.49 -7.69
N LYS A 210 -10.32 20.28 -7.55
CA LYS A 210 -10.31 21.43 -6.64
C LYS A 210 -11.37 22.46 -6.98
N LEU A 211 -11.50 22.79 -8.27
CA LEU A 211 -12.49 23.74 -8.76
C LEU A 211 -13.92 23.20 -8.66
N ALA A 212 -14.12 21.88 -8.80
CA ALA A 212 -15.44 21.27 -8.68
C ALA A 212 -15.94 21.22 -7.22
N TYR A 213 -15.08 20.85 -6.27
CA TYR A 213 -15.49 20.62 -4.88
C TYR A 213 -15.27 21.80 -3.94
N GLN A 214 -14.34 22.71 -4.26
CA GLN A 214 -14.03 23.94 -3.51
C GLN A 214 -14.04 23.80 -1.99
N TYR A 215 -13.60 22.65 -1.46
CA TYR A 215 -13.50 22.45 -0.02
C TYR A 215 -12.32 23.25 0.51
N PRO A 216 -12.49 24.18 1.49
CA PRO A 216 -11.42 25.06 1.91
C PRO A 216 -10.26 24.33 2.61
N ARG A 217 -9.07 24.96 2.63
CA ARG A 217 -7.93 24.45 3.40
C ARG A 217 -8.21 24.51 4.90
N PRO A 218 -7.67 23.57 5.70
CA PRO A 218 -8.02 23.46 7.12
C PRO A 218 -7.61 24.69 7.95
N TRP A 219 -6.55 25.41 7.59
CA TRP A 219 -6.19 26.66 8.27
C TRP A 219 -7.20 27.81 8.08
N ARG A 220 -8.19 27.66 7.19
CA ARG A 220 -9.33 28.60 7.03
C ARG A 220 -10.63 28.09 7.67
N LEU A 221 -10.61 26.93 8.33
CA LEU A 221 -11.81 26.24 8.79
C LEU A 221 -11.86 26.18 10.31
N THR A 222 -13.04 26.48 10.85
CA THR A 222 -13.44 26.08 12.20
C THR A 222 -13.53 24.55 12.32
N GLU A 223 -13.63 24.04 13.55
CA GLU A 223 -13.81 22.62 13.83
C GLU A 223 -15.02 21.98 13.13
N ASP A 224 -16.08 22.77 12.91
CA ASP A 224 -17.31 22.36 12.20
C ASP A 224 -17.24 22.56 10.67
N SER A 225 -16.03 22.75 10.12
CA SER A 225 -15.80 22.98 8.69
C SER A 225 -16.54 24.20 8.12
N ARG A 226 -16.62 25.29 8.90
CA ARG A 226 -17.10 26.60 8.42
C ARG A 226 -15.94 27.55 8.23
N VAL A 227 -15.99 28.37 7.19
CA VAL A 227 -15.10 29.52 7.02
C VAL A 227 -15.70 30.70 7.76
N VAL A 228 -14.99 31.24 8.74
CA VAL A 228 -15.39 32.43 9.50
C VAL A 228 -14.24 33.43 9.38
N ASP A 229 -14.46 34.46 8.56
CA ASP A 229 -13.52 35.57 8.39
C ASP A 229 -13.61 36.51 9.59
N THR A 230 -12.47 36.84 10.19
CA THR A 230 -12.41 37.74 11.35
C THR A 230 -12.34 39.21 10.95
N GLY A 231 -12.11 39.51 9.67
CA GLY A 231 -11.81 40.84 9.16
C GLY A 231 -10.38 41.32 9.45
N ALA A 232 -9.59 40.55 10.21
CA ALA A 232 -8.21 40.88 10.52
C ALA A 232 -7.23 40.36 9.46
N VAL A 233 -6.08 41.03 9.38
CA VAL A 233 -4.95 40.67 8.53
C VAL A 233 -3.71 40.54 9.42
N ASP A 234 -2.94 39.47 9.24
CA ASP A 234 -1.71 39.25 10.02
C ASP A 234 -0.57 40.18 9.56
N ALA A 235 0.54 40.17 10.32
CA ALA A 235 1.71 41.01 10.03
C ALA A 235 2.38 40.72 8.67
N LEU A 236 2.00 39.63 8.00
CA LEU A 236 2.50 39.23 6.68
C LEU A 236 1.50 39.56 5.56
N GLY A 237 0.36 40.17 5.88
CA GLY A 237 -0.66 40.56 4.91
C GLY A 237 -1.67 39.46 4.57
N PHE A 238 -1.75 38.38 5.36
CA PHE A 238 -2.71 37.29 5.12
C PHE A 238 -3.99 37.45 5.97
N PRO A 239 -5.18 37.19 5.41
CA PRO A 239 -6.42 37.16 6.17
C PRO A 239 -6.37 36.15 7.31
N VAL A 240 -6.93 36.54 8.46
CA VAL A 240 -7.06 35.70 9.65
C VAL A 240 -8.47 35.14 9.71
N TYR A 241 -8.56 33.81 9.82
CA TYR A 241 -9.81 33.07 9.98
C TYR A 241 -9.94 32.53 11.40
N ASP A 242 -11.17 32.33 11.87
CA ASP A 242 -11.43 31.58 13.10
C ASP A 242 -11.10 30.10 12.88
N SER A 243 -9.88 29.72 13.24
CA SER A 243 -9.30 28.41 12.99
C SER A 243 -8.24 28.09 14.03
N ASP A 244 -8.34 26.90 14.62
CA ASP A 244 -7.39 26.41 15.61
C ASP A 244 -6.15 25.73 15.00
N VAL A 245 -6.11 25.62 13.67
CA VAL A 245 -5.06 24.94 12.92
C VAL A 245 -3.82 25.83 12.80
N VAL A 246 -2.65 25.30 13.16
CA VAL A 246 -1.39 26.06 13.21
C VAL A 246 -0.47 25.72 12.04
N VAL A 247 -0.18 26.72 11.21
CA VAL A 247 0.80 26.63 10.11
C VAL A 247 2.21 26.92 10.65
N PRO A 248 3.24 26.10 10.33
CA PRO A 248 4.63 26.39 10.70
C PRO A 248 5.10 27.77 10.24
N VAL A 249 5.93 28.44 11.04
CA VAL A 249 6.49 29.77 10.71
C VAL A 249 7.21 29.78 9.37
N GLN A 250 7.92 28.71 9.04
CA GLN A 250 8.63 28.52 7.77
C GLN A 250 7.69 28.53 6.56
N LEU A 251 6.42 28.18 6.77
CA LEU A 251 5.40 28.04 5.72
C LEU A 251 4.41 29.20 5.65
N LEU A 252 4.45 30.17 6.57
CA LEU A 252 3.45 31.26 6.62
C LEU A 252 3.37 32.06 5.31
N ARG A 253 4.52 32.34 4.66
CA ARG A 253 4.56 33.03 3.36
C ARG A 253 4.16 32.17 2.17
N GLN A 254 3.98 30.86 2.37
CA GLN A 254 3.61 29.93 1.30
C GLN A 254 2.09 29.78 1.16
N ARG A 255 1.30 30.29 2.11
CA ARG A 255 -0.18 30.35 2.02
C ARG A 255 -0.62 31.14 0.79
N SER A 256 -1.78 30.80 0.21
CA SER A 256 -2.37 31.59 -0.88
C SER A 256 -3.17 32.77 -0.33
N THR A 257 -3.07 33.92 -1.00
CA THR A 257 -3.93 35.09 -0.81
C THR A 257 -5.19 35.06 -1.69
N ASP A 258 -5.30 34.09 -2.59
CA ASP A 258 -6.48 33.83 -3.44
C ASP A 258 -7.17 32.54 -2.96
N PRO A 259 -8.15 32.64 -2.03
CA PRO A 259 -8.82 31.47 -1.47
C PRO A 259 -9.78 30.78 -2.46
N ALA A 260 -10.32 31.50 -3.44
CA ALA A 260 -11.26 30.94 -4.42
C ALA A 260 -10.60 29.90 -5.35
N HIS A 261 -9.31 30.06 -5.61
CA HIS A 261 -8.50 29.12 -6.41
C HIS A 261 -7.58 28.24 -5.54
N ASP A 262 -7.72 28.28 -4.21
CA ASP A 262 -6.86 27.56 -3.27
C ASP A 262 -7.64 26.59 -2.37
N GLY A 263 -8.41 25.71 -3.01
CA GLY A 263 -9.09 24.60 -2.35
C GLY A 263 -8.14 23.55 -1.76
N GLY A 264 -8.55 22.97 -0.63
CA GLY A 264 -7.92 21.83 0.04
C GLY A 264 -8.16 20.51 -0.69
N TYR A 265 -9.41 20.19 -1.01
CA TYR A 265 -9.77 18.91 -1.63
C TYR A 265 -9.68 18.97 -3.17
N VAL A 266 -8.87 18.16 -3.84
CA VAL A 266 -7.92 17.17 -3.30
C VAL A 266 -6.50 17.72 -3.19
N SER A 267 -5.65 17.10 -2.37
CA SER A 267 -4.26 17.51 -2.27
C SER A 267 -3.47 17.22 -3.54
N GLY A 268 -3.05 18.28 -4.24
CA GLY A 268 -2.19 18.20 -5.41
C GLY A 268 -0.79 17.69 -5.10
N HIS A 269 -0.24 18.05 -3.93
CA HIS A 269 1.05 17.52 -3.44
C HIS A 269 0.98 16.02 -3.25
N THR A 270 -0.04 15.52 -2.54
CA THR A 270 -0.23 14.07 -2.37
C THR A 270 -0.40 13.37 -3.72
N ASN A 271 -1.19 13.95 -4.62
CA ASN A 271 -1.36 13.39 -5.96
C ASN A 271 -0.01 13.25 -6.68
N ALA A 272 0.82 14.31 -6.68
CA ALA A 272 2.14 14.29 -7.31
C ALA A 272 3.13 13.32 -6.64
N LEU A 273 3.11 13.20 -5.31
CA LEU A 273 3.93 12.25 -4.54
C LEU A 273 3.59 10.81 -4.94
N TYR A 274 2.30 10.44 -4.92
CA TYR A 274 1.88 9.08 -5.26
C TYR A 274 2.09 8.74 -6.74
N LEU A 275 1.84 9.68 -7.68
CA LEU A 275 2.12 9.45 -9.10
C LEU A 275 3.61 9.14 -9.34
N ALA A 276 4.50 9.91 -8.72
CA ALA A 276 5.93 9.68 -8.83
C ALA A 276 6.35 8.37 -8.14
N ALA A 277 5.84 8.09 -6.95
CA ALA A 277 6.14 6.86 -6.23
C ALA A 277 5.66 5.61 -6.98
N ILE A 278 4.46 5.63 -7.57
CA ILE A 278 3.94 4.49 -8.36
C ILE A 278 4.76 4.31 -9.64
N ALA A 279 5.15 5.40 -10.33
CA ALA A 279 6.02 5.32 -11.51
C ALA A 279 7.38 4.69 -11.17
N LEU A 280 8.01 5.13 -10.07
CA LEU A 280 9.27 4.57 -9.58
C LEU A 280 9.09 3.12 -9.13
N ALA A 281 8.01 2.79 -8.43
CA ALA A 281 7.74 1.44 -7.92
C ALA A 281 7.46 0.47 -9.07
N TYR A 282 6.85 0.94 -10.16
CA TYR A 282 6.69 0.15 -11.38
C TYR A 282 8.06 -0.16 -12.01
N ALA A 283 8.94 0.83 -12.13
CA ALA A 283 10.25 0.64 -12.74
C ALA A 283 11.27 -0.06 -11.83
N ILE A 284 11.13 0.08 -10.51
CA ILE A 284 12.06 -0.39 -9.46
C ILE A 284 11.24 -1.15 -8.40
N PRO A 285 10.62 -2.29 -8.77
CA PRO A 285 9.74 -3.04 -7.87
C PRO A 285 10.48 -3.62 -6.66
N GLU A 286 11.81 -3.62 -6.67
CA GLU A 286 12.65 -4.01 -5.54
C GLU A 286 12.47 -3.09 -4.32
N ARG A 287 11.84 -1.91 -4.47
CA ARG A 287 11.51 -0.96 -3.37
C ARG A 287 10.05 -0.52 -3.41
N PHE A 288 9.16 -1.37 -3.94
CA PHE A 288 7.76 -1.03 -4.23
C PHE A 288 7.03 -0.47 -2.99
N GLN A 289 7.12 -1.18 -1.86
CA GLN A 289 6.41 -0.85 -0.64
C GLN A 289 6.99 0.38 0.07
N GLU A 290 8.30 0.55 0.03
CA GLU A 290 9.03 1.66 0.65
C GLU A 290 8.75 2.97 -0.10
N LEU A 291 8.64 2.93 -1.43
CA LEU A 291 8.21 4.08 -2.23
C LEU A 291 6.78 4.52 -1.89
N LEU A 292 5.85 3.57 -1.71
CA LEU A 292 4.48 3.86 -1.28
C LEU A 292 4.43 4.39 0.16
N ALA A 293 5.24 3.83 1.07
CA ALA A 293 5.37 4.32 2.44
C ALA A 293 5.95 5.73 2.50
N CYS A 294 6.95 6.03 1.67
CA CYS A 294 7.53 7.37 1.51
C CYS A 294 6.48 8.38 1.02
N ALA A 295 5.72 8.05 -0.03
CA ALA A 295 4.62 8.91 -0.48
C ALA A 295 3.55 9.14 0.60
N ALA A 296 3.23 8.11 1.41
CA ALA A 296 2.29 8.23 2.52
C ALA A 296 2.83 9.15 3.64
N GLU A 297 4.08 8.98 4.05
CA GLU A 297 4.75 9.83 5.06
C GLU A 297 4.79 11.30 4.61
N TYR A 298 5.14 11.57 3.36
CA TYR A 298 5.20 12.95 2.85
C TYR A 298 3.83 13.55 2.57
N SER A 299 2.82 12.71 2.34
CA SER A 299 1.43 13.16 2.30
C SER A 299 0.92 13.55 3.69
N ASP A 300 1.34 12.81 4.71
CA ASP A 300 1.06 13.12 6.12
C ASP A 300 1.70 14.43 6.57
N ALA A 301 2.92 14.72 6.08
CA ALA A 301 3.60 15.98 6.31
C ALA A 301 2.80 17.21 5.80
N ARG A 302 1.86 17.02 4.85
CA ARG A 302 0.95 18.08 4.39
C ARG A 302 -0.13 18.42 5.43
N ILE A 303 -0.51 17.43 6.25
CA ILE A 303 -1.41 17.59 7.39
C ILE A 303 -0.65 18.21 8.55
N LEU A 304 0.57 17.73 8.84
CA LEU A 304 1.46 18.34 9.82
C LEU A 304 1.74 19.81 9.48
N ALA A 305 1.82 20.19 8.20
CA ALA A 305 1.96 21.58 7.78
C ALA A 305 0.72 22.48 8.07
N GLY A 306 -0.43 21.89 8.41
CA GLY A 306 -1.72 22.59 8.47
C GLY A 306 -2.26 23.00 7.09
N MET A 307 -1.66 22.52 6.00
CA MET A 307 -1.99 22.92 4.62
C MET A 307 -3.08 22.06 3.99
N HIS A 308 -3.25 20.83 4.49
CA HIS A 308 -4.21 19.84 4.02
C HIS A 308 -4.80 19.04 5.18
N SER A 309 -5.99 18.50 4.99
CA SER A 309 -6.68 17.62 5.93
C SER A 309 -6.62 16.15 5.48
N PRO A 310 -6.92 15.17 6.36
CA PRO A 310 -7.06 13.76 5.97
C PRO A 310 -7.94 13.54 4.72
N VAL A 311 -9.08 14.22 4.62
CA VAL A 311 -9.98 14.15 3.46
C VAL A 311 -9.26 14.57 2.17
N ASP A 312 -8.46 15.64 2.20
CA ASP A 312 -7.69 16.13 1.06
C ASP A 312 -6.62 15.14 0.60
N VAL A 313 -5.88 14.58 1.56
CA VAL A 313 -4.80 13.62 1.33
C VAL A 313 -5.35 12.29 0.81
N ILE A 314 -6.42 11.77 1.41
CA ILE A 314 -7.10 10.56 0.91
C ILE A 314 -7.58 10.77 -0.53
N GLY A 315 -8.22 11.91 -0.82
CA GLY A 315 -8.64 12.25 -2.18
C GLY A 315 -7.47 12.34 -3.16
N GLY A 316 -6.34 12.94 -2.75
CA GLY A 316 -5.14 13.04 -3.58
C GLY A 316 -4.54 11.67 -3.91
N ARG A 317 -4.54 10.74 -2.95
CA ARG A 317 -4.09 9.35 -3.15
C ARG A 317 -5.01 8.60 -4.12
N ILE A 318 -6.33 8.71 -3.93
CA ILE A 318 -7.32 8.08 -4.80
C ILE A 318 -7.11 8.50 -6.26
N LEU A 319 -6.99 9.82 -6.47
CA LEU A 319 -6.77 10.39 -7.80
C LEU A 319 -5.47 9.87 -8.42
N ALA A 320 -4.37 9.90 -7.67
CA ALA A 320 -3.08 9.41 -8.15
C ALA A 320 -3.08 7.93 -8.51
N THR A 321 -3.71 7.08 -7.68
CA THR A 321 -3.80 5.64 -7.95
C THR A 321 -4.55 5.37 -9.25
N ALA A 322 -5.70 6.04 -9.47
CA ALA A 322 -6.48 5.87 -10.67
C ALA A 322 -5.74 6.39 -11.92
N LEU A 323 -5.14 7.58 -11.85
CA LEU A 323 -4.34 8.17 -12.94
C LEU A 323 -3.12 7.34 -13.30
N ALA A 324 -2.40 6.83 -12.30
CA ALA A 324 -1.25 5.95 -12.53
C ALA A 324 -1.67 4.65 -13.22
N ALA A 325 -2.77 4.03 -12.77
CA ALA A 325 -3.31 2.85 -13.41
C ALA A 325 -3.71 3.14 -14.87
N ALA A 326 -4.40 4.25 -15.13
CA ALA A 326 -4.80 4.64 -16.47
C ALA A 326 -3.60 4.83 -17.40
N ALA A 327 -2.59 5.60 -16.98
CA ALA A 327 -1.39 5.83 -17.78
C ALA A 327 -0.56 4.55 -17.99
N LEU A 328 -0.44 3.68 -16.99
CA LEU A 328 0.29 2.42 -17.12
C LEU A 328 -0.47 1.38 -17.97
N HIS A 329 -1.80 1.44 -17.98
CA HIS A 329 -2.67 0.59 -18.79
C HIS A 329 -2.76 1.07 -20.25
N ASP A 330 -2.49 2.35 -20.52
CA ASP A 330 -2.58 2.94 -21.85
C ASP A 330 -1.56 2.31 -22.82
N PRO A 331 -2.01 1.70 -23.93
CA PRO A 331 -1.13 1.09 -24.92
C PRO A 331 -0.09 2.05 -25.52
N ARG A 332 -0.38 3.36 -25.56
CA ARG A 332 0.56 4.40 -26.04
C ARG A 332 1.85 4.44 -25.23
N TYR A 333 1.80 4.04 -23.95
CA TYR A 333 2.94 4.10 -23.04
C TYR A 333 3.54 2.72 -22.73
N ALA A 334 3.07 1.65 -23.38
CA ALA A 334 3.54 0.28 -23.15
C ALA A 334 5.05 0.12 -23.40
N ALA A 335 5.56 0.69 -24.50
CA ALA A 335 6.99 0.66 -24.81
C ALA A 335 7.82 1.42 -23.77
N LEU A 336 7.34 2.60 -23.34
CA LEU A 336 8.03 3.44 -22.36
C LEU A 336 8.14 2.75 -21.01
N LYS A 337 7.03 2.23 -20.45
CA LYS A 337 7.06 1.59 -19.13
C LYS A 337 7.94 0.34 -19.13
N ALA A 338 7.96 -0.42 -20.22
CA ALA A 338 8.84 -1.58 -20.39
C ALA A 338 10.32 -1.16 -20.49
N ALA A 339 10.62 -0.08 -21.24
CA ALA A 339 11.97 0.47 -21.33
C ALA A 339 12.46 1.00 -19.98
N ALA A 340 11.62 1.71 -19.22
CA ALA A 340 11.92 2.20 -17.88
C ALA A 340 12.32 1.05 -16.94
N ARG A 341 11.53 -0.02 -16.85
CA ARG A 341 11.84 -1.20 -16.03
C ARG A 341 13.15 -1.87 -16.45
N ARG A 342 13.38 -2.06 -17.75
CA ARG A 342 14.63 -2.68 -18.23
C ARG A 342 15.85 -1.82 -17.94
N GLN A 343 15.76 -0.51 -18.18
CA GLN A 343 16.87 0.42 -17.99
C GLN A 343 17.27 0.51 -16.51
N THR A 344 16.30 0.67 -15.60
CA THR A 344 16.58 0.74 -14.15
C THR A 344 17.19 -0.55 -13.63
N ALA A 345 16.66 -1.72 -14.03
CA ALA A 345 17.21 -3.01 -13.65
C ALA A 345 18.68 -3.15 -14.09
N ALA A 346 18.97 -2.88 -15.37
CA ALA A 346 20.33 -2.97 -15.91
C ALA A 346 21.28 -1.98 -15.23
N TYR A 347 20.83 -0.73 -15.02
CA TYR A 347 21.62 0.30 -14.34
C TYR A 347 21.99 -0.12 -12.93
N PHE A 348 21.02 -0.51 -12.09
CA PHE A 348 21.31 -0.87 -10.71
C PHE A 348 22.13 -2.14 -10.59
N GLN A 349 21.85 -3.17 -11.41
CA GLN A 349 22.65 -4.39 -11.44
C GLN A 349 24.12 -4.09 -11.74
N ALA A 350 24.39 -3.27 -12.76
CA ALA A 350 25.75 -2.86 -13.11
C ALA A 350 26.42 -2.05 -11.99
N ARG A 351 25.71 -1.08 -11.39
CA ARG A 351 26.27 -0.19 -10.35
C ARG A 351 26.48 -0.88 -9.00
N THR A 352 25.83 -2.01 -8.77
CA THR A 352 25.86 -2.71 -7.47
C THR A 352 26.51 -4.10 -7.57
N ALA A 353 26.96 -4.51 -8.76
CA ALA A 353 27.43 -5.87 -9.04
C ALA A 353 26.44 -6.97 -8.62
N THR A 354 25.15 -6.72 -8.84
CA THR A 354 24.06 -7.66 -8.54
C THR A 354 23.48 -8.26 -9.81
N THR A 355 22.69 -9.32 -9.65
CA THR A 355 21.85 -9.91 -10.70
C THR A 355 20.38 -9.58 -10.43
N ALA A 356 19.48 -10.02 -11.32
CA ALA A 356 18.04 -9.92 -11.06
C ALA A 356 17.64 -10.57 -9.72
N ASP A 357 18.31 -11.66 -9.33
CA ASP A 357 17.99 -12.41 -8.10
C ASP A 357 18.58 -11.80 -6.83
N THR A 358 19.66 -11.01 -6.94
CA THR A 358 20.37 -10.44 -5.78
C THR A 358 20.10 -8.95 -5.56
N LEU A 359 19.52 -8.25 -6.54
CA LEU A 359 19.21 -6.82 -6.44
C LEU A 359 18.21 -6.51 -5.31
N TYR A 360 17.18 -7.35 -5.10
CA TYR A 360 16.22 -7.15 -4.00
C TYR A 360 16.92 -7.14 -2.64
N ALA A 361 17.85 -8.08 -2.41
CA ALA A 361 18.62 -8.14 -1.17
C ALA A 361 19.52 -6.91 -0.99
N TYR A 362 20.20 -6.47 -2.07
CA TYR A 362 21.02 -5.25 -2.04
C TYR A 362 20.18 -4.01 -1.66
N ALA A 363 19.00 -3.89 -2.25
CA ALA A 363 18.08 -2.78 -2.01
C ALA A 363 17.58 -2.73 -0.56
N HIS A 364 17.80 -3.76 0.25
CA HIS A 364 17.42 -3.84 1.67
C HIS A 364 18.62 -4.04 2.61
N THR A 365 19.83 -3.65 2.20
CA THR A 365 21.04 -3.79 3.01
C THR A 365 21.13 -2.82 4.18
N ALA A 366 20.51 -1.64 4.06
CA ALA A 366 20.50 -0.65 5.14
C ALA A 366 19.44 -0.99 6.21
N GLY A 367 19.83 -0.88 7.48
CA GLY A 367 18.91 -0.94 8.61
C GLY A 367 18.21 0.40 8.89
N PRO A 368 17.33 0.46 9.92
CA PRO A 368 16.52 1.65 10.22
C PRO A 368 17.28 2.96 10.46
N ASP A 369 18.56 2.87 10.86
CA ASP A 369 19.42 4.05 11.08
C ASP A 369 19.91 4.67 9.76
N GLY A 370 20.01 3.87 8.70
CA GLY A 370 20.46 4.32 7.36
C GLY A 370 19.32 4.42 6.33
N ASP A 371 18.16 3.84 6.63
CA ASP A 371 16.97 3.86 5.78
C ASP A 371 15.70 3.92 6.65
N PRO A 372 14.97 5.06 6.68
CA PRO A 372 13.78 5.20 7.51
C PRO A 372 12.63 4.29 7.07
N PHE A 373 12.73 3.65 5.90
CA PHE A 373 11.75 2.71 5.38
C PHE A 373 12.23 1.25 5.43
N ALA A 374 13.33 0.91 6.13
CA ALA A 374 13.82 -0.48 6.22
C ALA A 374 12.91 -1.43 7.03
N ASP A 375 12.08 -0.90 7.93
CA ASP A 375 11.17 -1.71 8.76
C ASP A 375 9.83 -1.92 8.07
N HIS A 376 9.66 -3.09 7.46
CA HIS A 376 8.44 -3.49 6.77
C HIS A 376 7.19 -3.45 7.65
N ALA A 377 7.26 -3.96 8.89
CA ALA A 377 6.11 -4.02 9.78
C ALA A 377 5.66 -2.62 10.22
N ARG A 378 6.62 -1.74 10.51
CA ARG A 378 6.36 -0.33 10.80
C ARG A 378 5.74 0.39 9.61
N ASN A 379 6.27 0.16 8.41
CA ASN A 379 5.74 0.75 7.18
C ASN A 379 4.30 0.27 6.92
N ALA A 380 4.04 -1.04 7.05
CA ALA A 380 2.71 -1.61 6.84
C ALA A 380 1.67 -1.00 7.79
N ALA A 381 2.01 -0.88 9.08
CA ALA A 381 1.12 -0.30 10.08
C ALA A 381 0.82 1.18 9.80
N ARG A 382 1.86 1.99 9.53
CA ARG A 382 1.69 3.42 9.22
C ARG A 382 0.94 3.66 7.92
N TYR A 383 1.30 2.93 6.86
CA TYR A 383 0.65 3.04 5.56
C TYR A 383 -0.84 2.71 5.69
N THR A 384 -1.16 1.57 6.31
CA THR A 384 -2.56 1.13 6.49
C THR A 384 -3.37 2.15 7.29
N ALA A 385 -2.82 2.68 8.40
CA ALA A 385 -3.48 3.72 9.18
C ALA A 385 -3.75 4.99 8.35
N ARG A 386 -2.83 5.39 7.47
CA ARG A 386 -2.95 6.59 6.60
C ARG A 386 -3.86 6.38 5.39
N LEU A 387 -4.32 5.16 5.10
CA LEU A 387 -5.30 4.95 4.04
C LEU A 387 -6.70 5.50 4.41
N THR A 388 -7.00 5.56 5.72
CA THR A 388 -8.30 5.98 6.27
C THR A 388 -8.20 7.09 7.30
N TYR A 389 -7.03 7.27 7.93
CA TYR A 389 -6.82 8.17 9.07
C TYR A 389 -7.85 7.91 10.17
N VAL A 390 -8.36 8.97 10.79
CA VAL A 390 -9.36 8.95 11.85
C VAL A 390 -10.81 8.98 11.33
N LEU A 391 -11.02 8.89 10.01
CA LEU A 391 -12.36 9.07 9.46
C LEU A 391 -13.28 7.93 9.91
N PRO A 392 -14.48 8.23 10.42
CA PRO A 392 -15.37 7.19 10.91
C PRO A 392 -15.93 6.35 9.76
N ARG A 393 -16.09 5.06 10.03
CA ARG A 393 -16.66 4.06 9.11
C ARG A 393 -18.13 3.81 9.48
N SER A 394 -19.02 3.81 8.50
CA SER A 394 -20.45 3.54 8.70
C SER A 394 -21.06 2.80 7.50
N GLY A 395 -22.25 2.21 7.69
CA GLY A 395 -22.95 1.51 6.63
C GLY A 395 -22.64 0.01 6.55
N ARG A 396 -23.17 -0.63 5.49
CA ARG A 396 -23.11 -2.08 5.30
C ARG A 396 -21.77 -2.51 4.67
N THR A 397 -21.37 -3.74 4.94
CA THR A 397 -20.29 -4.41 4.21
C THR A 397 -20.72 -4.61 2.76
N ILE A 398 -19.91 -4.12 1.82
CA ILE A 398 -20.06 -4.38 0.39
C ILE A 398 -18.79 -5.01 -0.16
N GLU A 399 -18.97 -5.97 -1.07
CA GLU A 399 -17.88 -6.62 -1.75
C GLU A 399 -17.04 -5.63 -2.56
N MET A 400 -15.74 -5.87 -2.61
CA MET A 400 -14.83 -5.07 -3.40
C MET A 400 -15.01 -5.38 -4.88
N THR A 401 -15.26 -4.35 -5.69
CA THR A 401 -15.12 -4.45 -7.16
C THR A 401 -13.82 -3.79 -7.56
N VAL A 402 -12.90 -4.56 -8.12
CA VAL A 402 -11.61 -4.03 -8.57
C VAL A 402 -11.83 -3.15 -9.81
N PRO A 403 -11.40 -1.87 -9.80
CA PRO A 403 -11.52 -1.02 -10.97
C PRO A 403 -10.86 -1.64 -12.21
N LYS A 404 -11.39 -1.33 -13.41
CA LYS A 404 -10.80 -1.78 -14.68
C LYS A 404 -9.36 -1.26 -14.79
N GLY A 405 -8.42 -2.10 -15.24
CA GLY A 405 -7.02 -1.72 -15.47
C GLY A 405 -6.16 -1.63 -14.21
N ALA A 406 -6.73 -1.77 -13.00
CA ALA A 406 -5.97 -1.66 -11.75
C ALA A 406 -4.89 -2.74 -11.59
N GLU A 407 -5.05 -3.90 -12.24
CA GLU A 407 -4.07 -5.00 -12.23
C GLU A 407 -2.68 -4.59 -12.74
N VAL A 408 -2.58 -3.53 -13.55
CA VAL A 408 -1.30 -3.03 -14.06
C VAL A 408 -0.41 -2.48 -12.93
N LEU A 409 -1.00 -2.05 -11.81
CA LEU A 409 -0.28 -1.51 -10.66
C LEU A 409 0.61 -2.54 -9.95
N LEU A 410 0.37 -3.83 -10.19
CA LEU A 410 1.16 -4.93 -9.61
C LEU A 410 1.98 -5.67 -10.66
N GLU A 411 1.94 -5.27 -11.94
CA GLU A 411 2.51 -6.01 -13.07
C GLU A 411 3.99 -6.33 -12.90
N THR A 412 4.80 -5.38 -12.44
CA THR A 412 6.25 -5.59 -12.25
C THR A 412 6.63 -6.10 -10.86
N ARG A 413 5.74 -5.95 -9.87
CA ARG A 413 5.95 -6.48 -8.51
C ARG A 413 5.58 -7.95 -8.44
N LEU A 414 4.52 -8.38 -9.12
CA LEU A 414 4.03 -9.77 -9.18
C LEU A 414 4.00 -10.25 -10.64
N PRO A 415 5.16 -10.35 -11.32
CA PRO A 415 5.22 -10.62 -12.77
C PRO A 415 4.80 -12.05 -13.15
N TYR A 416 4.87 -13.00 -12.22
CA TYR A 416 4.49 -14.40 -12.41
C TYR A 416 2.99 -14.66 -12.26
N LEU A 417 2.21 -13.65 -11.87
CA LEU A 417 0.75 -13.73 -11.84
C LEU A 417 0.19 -13.22 -13.17
N ASP A 418 -0.93 -13.75 -13.61
CA ASP A 418 -1.68 -13.16 -14.73
C ASP A 418 -2.50 -11.94 -14.28
N ALA A 419 -3.22 -11.32 -15.24
CA ALA A 419 -4.05 -10.16 -14.96
C ALA A 419 -5.16 -10.46 -13.95
N ASP A 420 -5.88 -11.57 -14.11
CA ASP A 420 -7.01 -11.94 -13.23
C ASP A 420 -6.53 -12.25 -11.82
N GLN A 421 -5.40 -12.94 -11.69
CA GLN A 421 -4.74 -13.19 -10.43
C GLN A 421 -4.32 -11.91 -9.71
N ARG A 422 -3.74 -10.93 -10.43
CA ARG A 422 -3.45 -9.61 -9.85
C ARG A 422 -4.72 -8.88 -9.41
N ARG A 423 -5.83 -9.03 -10.13
CA ARG A 423 -7.14 -8.49 -9.70
C ARG A 423 -7.61 -9.16 -8.42
N GLU A 424 -7.47 -10.48 -8.28
CA GLU A 424 -7.82 -11.19 -7.05
C GLU A 424 -6.93 -10.79 -5.86
N VAL A 425 -5.64 -10.53 -6.08
CA VAL A 425 -4.75 -9.94 -5.08
C VAL A 425 -5.27 -8.57 -4.63
N LEU A 426 -5.58 -7.66 -5.56
CA LEU A 426 -6.13 -6.34 -5.25
C LEU A 426 -7.48 -6.42 -4.50
N ARG A 427 -8.34 -7.37 -4.88
CA ARG A 427 -9.64 -7.57 -4.24
C ARG A 427 -9.48 -8.09 -2.81
N SER A 428 -8.68 -9.14 -2.62
CA SER A 428 -8.52 -9.82 -1.35
C SER A 428 -7.74 -9.02 -0.31
N THR A 429 -6.98 -8.01 -0.73
CA THR A 429 -6.23 -7.10 0.15
C THR A 429 -6.91 -5.74 0.33
N ALA A 430 -8.07 -5.52 -0.29
CA ALA A 430 -8.78 -4.26 -0.24
C ALA A 430 -9.27 -3.91 1.18
N LEU A 431 -9.37 -2.61 1.43
CA LEU A 431 -9.92 -2.09 2.68
C LEU A 431 -11.40 -2.47 2.85
N PRO A 432 -11.86 -2.62 4.10
CA PRO A 432 -13.28 -2.84 4.37
C PRO A 432 -14.10 -1.64 3.90
N SER A 433 -15.34 -1.90 3.50
CA SER A 433 -16.24 -0.84 3.05
C SER A 433 -16.78 0.02 4.20
N GLY A 434 -17.38 1.15 3.83
CA GLY A 434 -18.12 2.04 4.72
C GLY A 434 -17.46 3.39 4.97
N TYR A 435 -16.38 3.70 4.25
CA TYR A 435 -15.74 5.01 4.28
C TYR A 435 -16.24 5.88 3.15
N ALA A 436 -16.78 7.06 3.45
CA ALA A 436 -17.45 7.91 2.45
C ALA A 436 -16.60 8.21 1.20
N LEU A 437 -15.29 8.40 1.37
CA LEU A 437 -14.36 8.68 0.28
C LEU A 437 -13.88 7.44 -0.48
N LEU A 438 -13.92 6.26 0.15
CA LEU A 438 -13.38 5.04 -0.47
C LEU A 438 -14.41 4.33 -1.36
N GLU A 439 -15.71 4.54 -1.10
CA GLU A 439 -16.84 3.96 -1.85
C GLU A 439 -17.18 4.71 -3.15
N GLY A 440 -16.22 5.40 -3.79
CA GLY A 440 -16.47 6.06 -5.08
C GLY A 440 -16.97 5.08 -6.16
N PRO A 441 -17.49 5.58 -7.30
CA PRO A 441 -18.13 4.75 -8.34
C PRO A 441 -17.31 3.54 -8.82
N GLU A 442 -15.98 3.62 -8.79
CA GLU A 442 -15.05 2.56 -9.20
C GLU A 442 -14.18 2.04 -8.04
N GLN A 443 -14.47 2.42 -6.79
CA GLN A 443 -13.82 1.93 -5.56
C GLN A 443 -12.28 2.03 -5.49
N TRP A 444 -11.66 2.91 -6.29
CA TRP A 444 -10.21 3.16 -6.28
C TRP A 444 -9.62 3.40 -4.89
N GLY A 445 -10.36 4.06 -4.00
CA GLY A 445 -9.89 4.34 -2.64
C GLY A 445 -9.72 3.15 -1.73
N ARG A 446 -10.39 2.03 -2.02
CA ARG A 446 -10.29 0.79 -1.24
C ARG A 446 -9.04 -0.02 -1.54
N LEU A 447 -8.32 0.27 -2.62
CA LEU A 447 -7.09 -0.44 -2.95
C LEU A 447 -6.02 -0.20 -1.88
N ASN A 448 -5.43 -1.30 -1.39
CA ASN A 448 -4.27 -1.28 -0.49
C ASN A 448 -3.06 -1.89 -1.21
N LEU A 449 -2.34 -1.06 -1.97
CA LEU A 449 -1.23 -1.52 -2.80
C LEU A 449 -0.04 -2.04 -1.97
N PHE A 450 0.12 -1.57 -0.73
CA PHE A 450 1.18 -2.05 0.16
C PHE A 450 0.93 -3.52 0.54
N ALA A 451 -0.30 -3.84 0.99
CA ALA A 451 -0.67 -5.22 1.29
C ALA A 451 -0.71 -6.08 0.03
N ALA A 452 -1.20 -5.55 -1.09
CA ALA A 452 -1.24 -6.27 -2.37
C ALA A 452 0.15 -6.71 -2.86
N ALA A 453 1.19 -5.91 -2.61
CA ALA A 453 2.57 -6.27 -2.94
C ALA A 453 3.12 -7.46 -2.12
N ASP A 454 2.46 -7.82 -1.01
CA ASP A 454 2.77 -9.01 -0.19
C ASP A 454 1.94 -10.24 -0.60
N GLY A 455 1.29 -10.22 -1.78
CA GLY A 455 0.53 -11.34 -2.34
C GLY A 455 -0.96 -11.33 -1.95
N TYR A 456 -1.61 -12.49 -2.08
CA TYR A 456 -3.05 -12.62 -1.81
C TYR A 456 -3.39 -12.33 -0.34
N GLY A 457 -4.59 -11.78 -0.07
CA GLY A 457 -5.18 -11.73 1.28
C GLY A 457 -6.15 -12.88 1.58
N SER A 458 -6.65 -13.54 0.54
CA SER A 458 -7.57 -14.67 0.67
C SER A 458 -7.66 -15.51 -0.61
N PHE A 459 -7.88 -16.81 -0.46
CA PHE A 459 -8.23 -17.73 -1.55
C PHE A 459 -9.73 -18.08 -1.50
N ASP A 460 -10.53 -17.44 -2.35
CA ASP A 460 -11.95 -17.83 -2.51
C ASP A 460 -12.12 -19.12 -3.32
N ARG A 461 -11.12 -19.45 -4.12
CA ARG A 461 -11.01 -20.63 -4.97
C ARG A 461 -9.53 -21.03 -5.02
N ASP A 462 -9.26 -22.20 -5.56
CA ASP A 462 -7.88 -22.66 -5.70
C ASP A 462 -7.07 -21.72 -6.59
N VAL A 463 -5.87 -21.39 -6.14
CA VAL A 463 -4.94 -20.48 -6.83
C VAL A 463 -3.76 -21.28 -7.36
N HIS A 464 -3.53 -21.19 -8.67
CA HIS A 464 -2.42 -21.84 -9.35
C HIS A 464 -1.31 -20.83 -9.65
N VAL A 465 -0.13 -20.99 -9.06
CA VAL A 465 0.99 -20.06 -9.23
C VAL A 465 2.13 -20.75 -9.96
N THR A 466 2.47 -20.25 -11.15
CA THR A 466 3.60 -20.77 -11.95
C THR A 466 4.75 -19.77 -11.90
N MET A 467 5.86 -20.15 -11.27
CA MET A 467 7.07 -19.33 -11.18
C MET A 467 8.22 -19.95 -11.96
N ASN A 468 9.01 -19.17 -12.68
CA ASN A 468 10.12 -19.65 -13.50
C ASN A 468 11.45 -19.06 -13.03
N ALA A 469 12.33 -19.92 -12.53
CA ALA A 469 13.66 -19.53 -12.05
C ALA A 469 14.54 -18.89 -13.15
N ALA A 470 14.37 -19.29 -14.41
CA ALA A 470 15.19 -18.78 -15.51
C ALA A 470 14.90 -17.31 -15.85
N ASP A 471 13.72 -16.80 -15.48
CA ASP A 471 13.31 -15.42 -15.77
C ASP A 471 13.85 -14.41 -14.73
N GLY A 472 14.45 -14.90 -13.64
CA GLY A 472 15.11 -14.10 -12.61
C GLY A 472 14.18 -13.19 -11.78
N GLY A 473 14.74 -12.55 -10.77
CA GLY A 473 14.06 -11.59 -9.91
C GLY A 473 12.80 -12.17 -9.28
N PHE A 474 11.69 -11.43 -9.33
CA PHE A 474 10.42 -11.88 -8.75
C PHE A 474 9.80 -13.08 -9.45
N ASN A 475 10.14 -13.37 -10.73
CA ASN A 475 9.69 -14.61 -11.38
C ASN A 475 10.41 -15.84 -10.80
N ALA A 476 11.66 -15.66 -10.35
CA ALA A 476 12.45 -16.72 -9.77
C ALA A 476 12.17 -16.93 -8.29
N THR A 477 12.01 -15.85 -7.51
CA THR A 477 11.79 -15.93 -6.06
C THR A 477 10.92 -14.78 -5.55
N ASP A 478 9.95 -15.09 -4.70
CA ASP A 478 9.12 -14.08 -4.03
C ASP A 478 8.64 -14.55 -2.65
N THR A 479 8.20 -13.60 -1.83
CA THR A 479 7.63 -13.84 -0.49
C THR A 479 6.24 -13.22 -0.38
N TRP A 480 5.25 -14.04 -0.05
CA TRP A 480 3.94 -13.59 0.37
C TRP A 480 3.88 -13.46 1.89
N ARG A 481 3.59 -12.25 2.38
CA ARG A 481 3.61 -11.92 3.82
C ARG A 481 2.23 -11.74 4.43
N ASN A 482 1.20 -11.60 3.61
CA ASN A 482 -0.17 -11.48 4.11
C ASN A 482 -0.61 -12.75 4.84
N ASP A 483 -1.49 -12.57 5.83
CA ASP A 483 -2.29 -13.66 6.38
C ASP A 483 -3.36 -14.03 5.35
N ILE A 484 -3.26 -15.23 4.77
CA ILE A 484 -4.17 -15.68 3.72
C ILE A 484 -5.32 -16.50 4.31
N ASP A 485 -6.54 -15.99 4.17
CA ASP A 485 -7.79 -16.65 4.57
C ASP A 485 -8.48 -17.36 3.38
N GLY A 486 -9.67 -17.94 3.59
CA GLY A 486 -10.56 -18.40 2.52
C GLY A 486 -10.69 -19.92 2.37
N ARG A 487 -11.58 -20.36 1.47
CA ARG A 487 -11.91 -21.77 1.30
C ARG A 487 -11.05 -22.51 0.26
N GLY A 488 -10.39 -21.76 -0.62
CA GLY A 488 -9.53 -22.31 -1.66
C GLY A 488 -8.17 -22.78 -1.14
N GLY A 489 -7.44 -23.47 -2.00
CA GLY A 489 -6.08 -23.93 -1.78
C GLY A 489 -5.04 -23.24 -2.65
N LEU A 490 -3.77 -23.59 -2.45
CA LEU A 490 -2.63 -23.16 -3.27
C LEU A 490 -2.07 -24.33 -4.06
N VAL A 491 -1.91 -24.17 -5.36
CA VAL A 491 -1.14 -25.06 -6.23
C VAL A 491 0.10 -24.30 -6.73
N LYS A 492 1.30 -24.73 -6.29
CA LYS A 492 2.57 -24.12 -6.69
C LYS A 492 3.25 -24.95 -7.78
N GLN A 493 3.47 -24.32 -8.94
CA GLN A 493 4.03 -24.89 -10.17
C GLN A 493 5.27 -24.12 -10.63
N GLY A 494 5.98 -24.67 -11.62
CA GLY A 494 7.19 -24.09 -12.20
C GLY A 494 8.43 -24.17 -11.30
N THR A 495 9.60 -23.86 -11.88
CA THR A 495 10.92 -24.06 -11.27
C THR A 495 11.27 -23.04 -10.17
N GLY A 496 10.58 -21.92 -10.09
CA GLY A 496 10.84 -20.84 -9.13
C GLY A 496 10.42 -21.17 -7.69
N ALA A 497 10.75 -20.26 -6.77
CA ALA A 497 10.55 -20.38 -5.34
C ALA A 497 9.49 -19.39 -4.80
N LEU A 498 8.52 -19.91 -4.04
CA LEU A 498 7.57 -19.07 -3.30
C LEU A 498 7.78 -19.27 -1.80
N THR A 499 7.84 -18.17 -1.05
CA THR A 499 7.85 -18.20 0.43
C THR A 499 6.52 -17.73 0.97
N LEU A 500 5.89 -18.52 1.84
CA LEU A 500 4.71 -18.14 2.61
C LEU A 500 5.13 -17.78 4.03
N ALA A 501 5.03 -16.49 4.38
CA ALA A 501 5.46 -15.94 5.67
C ALA A 501 4.30 -15.55 6.60
N GLY A 502 3.08 -15.44 6.07
CA GLY A 502 1.89 -15.11 6.86
C GLY A 502 1.39 -16.25 7.75
N SER A 503 0.49 -15.91 8.67
CA SER A 503 -0.24 -16.82 9.56
C SER A 503 -1.53 -17.30 8.88
N ASN A 504 -1.36 -18.13 7.85
CA ASN A 504 -2.44 -18.48 6.93
C ASN A 504 -3.51 -19.37 7.57
N ARG A 505 -4.75 -19.23 7.10
CA ARG A 505 -5.92 -20.01 7.54
C ARG A 505 -6.75 -20.57 6.39
N TYR A 506 -6.34 -20.39 5.14
CA TYR A 506 -7.03 -21.03 4.01
C TYR A 506 -7.16 -22.55 4.21
N CYS A 507 -8.28 -23.14 3.78
CA CYS A 507 -8.61 -24.53 4.10
C CYS A 507 -8.63 -25.49 2.91
N GLY A 508 -8.49 -25.02 1.66
CA GLY A 508 -8.49 -25.88 0.48
C GLY A 508 -7.22 -26.74 0.31
N GLY A 509 -6.22 -26.56 1.17
CA GLY A 509 -4.96 -27.31 1.15
C GLY A 509 -3.85 -26.65 0.32
N THR A 510 -2.68 -27.28 0.36
CA THR A 510 -1.49 -26.83 -0.36
C THR A 510 -0.92 -27.97 -1.19
N ARG A 511 -0.77 -27.76 -2.49
CA ARG A 511 -0.17 -28.71 -3.42
C ARG A 511 1.09 -28.12 -4.05
N LEU A 512 2.23 -28.78 -3.87
CA LEU A 512 3.48 -28.44 -4.53
C LEU A 512 3.73 -29.40 -5.70
N GLU A 513 3.75 -28.87 -6.92
CA GLU A 513 3.97 -29.67 -8.13
C GLU A 513 5.37 -29.49 -8.72
N ALA A 514 6.03 -28.34 -8.48
CA ALA A 514 7.41 -28.10 -8.90
C ALA A 514 8.06 -26.91 -8.15
N GLY A 515 9.38 -26.83 -8.26
CA GLY A 515 10.18 -25.74 -7.70
C GLY A 515 10.32 -25.84 -6.19
N ILE A 516 10.30 -24.69 -5.51
CA ILE A 516 10.45 -24.62 -4.05
C ILE A 516 9.24 -23.90 -3.45
N LEU A 517 8.63 -24.50 -2.43
CA LEU A 517 7.70 -23.81 -1.53
C LEU A 517 8.33 -23.73 -0.14
N THR A 518 8.51 -22.52 0.37
CA THR A 518 9.09 -22.28 1.70
C THR A 518 8.00 -21.89 2.69
N ALA A 519 7.83 -22.67 3.75
CA ALA A 519 7.00 -22.35 4.90
C ALA A 519 7.83 -21.59 5.94
N ALA A 520 7.56 -20.29 6.08
CA ALA A 520 8.30 -19.37 6.94
C ALA A 520 7.56 -18.97 8.24
N SER A 521 6.37 -19.53 8.48
CA SER A 521 5.59 -19.35 9.71
C SER A 521 5.03 -20.70 10.18
N SER A 522 4.57 -20.78 11.43
CA SER A 522 3.98 -22.02 11.97
C SER A 522 2.68 -22.42 11.28
N LYS A 523 1.98 -21.48 10.63
CA LYS A 523 0.71 -21.70 9.92
C LYS A 523 0.82 -21.41 8.42
N ALA A 524 2.03 -21.37 7.87
CA ALA A 524 2.26 -20.95 6.49
C ALA A 524 1.50 -21.79 5.46
N LEU A 525 1.23 -23.07 5.75
CA LEU A 525 0.59 -24.02 4.83
C LEU A 525 -0.95 -24.10 4.99
N GLY A 526 -1.55 -23.17 5.74
CA GLY A 526 -2.99 -23.14 5.97
C GLY A 526 -3.47 -24.23 6.93
N THR A 527 -4.74 -24.63 6.79
CA THR A 527 -5.40 -25.60 7.68
C THR A 527 -5.79 -26.92 6.99
N GLY A 528 -5.60 -27.02 5.67
CA GLY A 528 -5.91 -28.21 4.90
C GLY A 528 -4.75 -29.21 4.80
N ASP A 529 -4.91 -30.15 3.88
CA ASP A 529 -3.90 -31.14 3.49
C ASP A 529 -2.69 -30.46 2.81
N VAL A 530 -1.53 -31.12 2.88
CA VAL A 530 -0.32 -30.72 2.16
C VAL A 530 0.17 -31.89 1.31
N ASP A 531 0.13 -31.72 -0.01
CA ASP A 531 0.61 -32.70 -0.99
C ASP A 531 1.89 -32.19 -1.68
N VAL A 532 3.00 -32.89 -1.50
CA VAL A 532 4.26 -32.64 -2.19
C VAL A 532 4.39 -33.64 -3.34
N CYS A 533 3.95 -33.22 -4.52
CA CYS A 533 3.93 -34.03 -5.75
C CYS A 533 5.17 -33.84 -6.62
N GLY A 534 5.86 -32.71 -6.48
CA GLY A 534 7.15 -32.43 -7.13
C GLY A 534 7.97 -31.41 -6.33
N GLY A 535 9.25 -31.26 -6.68
CA GLY A 535 10.12 -30.23 -6.10
C GLY A 535 10.43 -30.41 -4.61
N THR A 536 10.62 -29.26 -3.93
CA THR A 536 11.09 -29.18 -2.54
C THR A 536 10.15 -28.37 -1.66
N LEU A 537 9.58 -29.00 -0.63
CA LEU A 537 8.96 -28.28 0.47
C LEU A 537 10.04 -27.93 1.50
N ARG A 538 10.32 -26.64 1.68
CA ARG A 538 11.28 -26.14 2.66
C ARG A 538 10.55 -25.62 3.90
N VAL A 539 10.96 -26.07 5.10
CA VAL A 539 10.42 -25.59 6.37
C VAL A 539 11.51 -24.87 7.18
N LEU A 540 11.25 -23.61 7.53
CA LEU A 540 12.15 -22.76 8.30
C LEU A 540 12.02 -23.00 9.82
N PRO A 541 13.05 -22.66 10.63
CA PRO A 541 13.02 -22.93 12.06
C PRO A 541 12.19 -21.89 12.82
N VAL A 542 10.87 -22.09 12.87
CA VAL A 542 9.91 -21.23 13.58
C VAL A 542 9.62 -21.74 15.00
N GLY A 543 9.20 -20.87 15.93
CA GLY A 543 9.10 -21.13 17.38
C GLY A 543 8.24 -22.33 17.84
N GLY A 544 7.47 -22.94 16.94
CA GLY A 544 6.67 -24.15 17.19
C GLY A 544 6.82 -25.25 16.13
N GLY A 545 7.72 -25.09 15.15
CA GLY A 545 7.68 -25.87 13.92
C GLY A 545 6.54 -25.43 12.99
N VAL A 546 6.55 -25.94 11.76
CA VAL A 546 5.48 -25.74 10.78
C VAL A 546 4.36 -26.75 11.07
N ARG A 547 3.10 -26.30 11.03
CA ARG A 547 1.93 -27.16 11.21
C ARG A 547 1.28 -27.47 9.86
N VAL A 548 0.90 -28.73 9.68
CA VAL A 548 0.03 -29.21 8.61
C VAL A 548 -1.30 -29.57 9.26
N GLY A 549 -2.36 -28.85 8.87
CA GLY A 549 -3.70 -28.94 9.47
C GLY A 549 -4.41 -30.27 9.21
N GLY A 550 -4.17 -30.86 8.03
CA GLY A 550 -4.70 -32.15 7.62
C GLY A 550 -3.62 -33.22 7.45
N ASP A 551 -3.75 -34.00 6.39
CA ASP A 551 -2.75 -34.99 6.00
C ASP A 551 -1.52 -34.34 5.35
N TYR A 552 -0.37 -34.98 5.53
CA TYR A 552 0.85 -34.67 4.79
C TYR A 552 1.18 -35.84 3.86
N ARG A 553 1.33 -35.59 2.56
CA ARG A 553 1.68 -36.63 1.57
C ARG A 553 2.88 -36.19 0.76
N GLN A 554 3.87 -37.08 0.65
CA GLN A 554 5.09 -36.82 -0.11
C GLN A 554 5.32 -37.91 -1.16
N ALA A 555 5.38 -37.50 -2.43
CA ALA A 555 5.52 -38.38 -3.58
C ALA A 555 6.99 -38.80 -3.84
N PRO A 556 7.23 -39.84 -4.68
CA PRO A 556 8.57 -40.23 -5.10
C PRO A 556 9.35 -39.07 -5.74
N GLY A 557 10.66 -38.98 -5.51
CA GLY A 557 11.53 -37.98 -6.13
C GLY A 557 11.40 -36.55 -5.58
N THR A 558 10.57 -36.35 -4.55
CA THR A 558 10.35 -35.04 -3.91
C THR A 558 11.14 -34.90 -2.61
N VAL A 559 11.41 -33.66 -2.19
CA VAL A 559 12.25 -33.34 -1.02
C VAL A 559 11.47 -32.59 0.05
N LEU A 560 11.57 -33.06 1.30
CA LEU A 560 11.33 -32.24 2.48
C LEU A 560 12.68 -31.67 2.94
N GLU A 561 12.87 -30.35 2.83
CA GLU A 561 14.04 -29.67 3.39
C GLU A 561 13.68 -29.05 4.74
N ALA A 562 14.14 -29.67 5.83
CA ALA A 562 13.79 -29.27 7.19
C ALA A 562 14.95 -28.62 7.93
N THR A 563 14.77 -27.37 8.35
CA THR A 563 15.74 -26.71 9.24
C THR A 563 15.44 -27.07 10.69
N VAL A 564 16.35 -27.79 11.34
CA VAL A 564 16.20 -28.30 12.71
C VAL A 564 17.03 -27.52 13.71
N ARG A 565 16.50 -27.40 14.94
CA ARG A 565 17.13 -26.75 16.10
C ARG A 565 17.43 -27.77 17.19
N ARG A 566 18.29 -27.42 18.15
CA ARG A 566 18.67 -28.26 19.30
C ARG A 566 17.52 -28.58 20.29
N ALA A 567 16.34 -27.98 20.18
CA ALA A 567 15.21 -28.21 21.10
C ALA A 567 14.24 -29.29 20.58
N GLY A 568 13.66 -30.11 21.47
CA GLY A 568 12.74 -31.23 21.18
C GLY A 568 11.37 -30.87 20.55
N ARG A 569 11.31 -29.79 19.78
CA ARG A 569 10.15 -29.41 18.97
C ARG A 569 10.33 -30.00 17.56
N PRO A 570 9.27 -30.61 16.99
CA PRO A 570 9.32 -31.09 15.61
C PRO A 570 9.51 -29.95 14.63
N ALA A 571 10.25 -30.18 13.54
CA ALA A 571 10.28 -29.25 12.42
C ALA A 571 8.90 -29.14 11.74
N VAL A 572 8.19 -30.27 11.65
CA VAL A 572 6.82 -30.37 11.11
C VAL A 572 5.92 -31.14 12.07
N THR A 573 4.78 -30.54 12.42
CA THR A 573 3.68 -31.24 13.10
C THR A 573 2.55 -31.44 12.11
N VAL A 574 2.12 -32.68 11.92
CA VAL A 574 0.98 -33.07 11.08
C VAL A 574 -0.14 -33.50 12.01
N ASP A 575 -1.29 -32.85 11.92
CA ASP A 575 -2.40 -33.16 12.83
C ASP A 575 -3.04 -34.52 12.52
N GLU A 576 -2.98 -34.97 11.26
CA GLU A 576 -3.50 -36.26 10.81
C GLU A 576 -2.37 -37.22 10.37
N THR A 577 -2.47 -37.80 9.16
CA THR A 577 -1.52 -38.82 8.69
C THR A 577 -0.40 -38.20 7.86
N ALA A 578 0.85 -38.50 8.20
CA ALA A 578 2.00 -38.29 7.35
C ALA A 578 2.27 -39.56 6.51
N THR A 579 2.22 -39.45 5.19
CA THR A 579 2.47 -40.53 4.24
C THR A 579 3.70 -40.22 3.40
N LEU A 580 4.76 -41.01 3.59
CA LEU A 580 6.02 -40.92 2.87
C LEU A 580 6.03 -41.97 1.77
N GLY A 581 5.87 -41.54 0.52
CA GLY A 581 5.96 -42.40 -0.65
C GLY A 581 7.36 -42.98 -0.82
N GLU A 582 7.44 -44.17 -1.42
CA GLU A 582 8.71 -44.77 -1.81
C GLU A 582 9.48 -43.81 -2.73
N GLY A 583 10.76 -43.58 -2.48
CA GLY A 583 11.56 -42.61 -3.24
C GLY A 583 11.49 -41.17 -2.72
N SER A 584 10.74 -40.88 -1.66
CA SER A 584 10.74 -39.56 -1.01
C SER A 584 12.07 -39.29 -0.28
N LEU A 585 12.49 -38.03 -0.23
CA LEU A 585 13.78 -37.60 0.32
C LEU A 585 13.60 -36.61 1.46
N LEU A 586 14.50 -36.67 2.45
CA LEU A 586 14.61 -35.71 3.55
C LEU A 586 16.00 -35.09 3.55
N HIS A 587 16.06 -33.76 3.42
CA HIS A 587 17.28 -32.97 3.58
C HIS A 587 17.20 -32.17 4.87
N ILE A 588 18.15 -32.37 5.78
CA ILE A 588 18.21 -31.67 7.05
C ILE A 588 19.21 -30.53 6.95
N ARG A 589 18.76 -29.34 7.34
CA ARG A 589 19.61 -28.17 7.55
C ARG A 589 19.73 -27.89 9.04
N LEU A 590 20.95 -27.62 9.48
CA LEU A 590 21.20 -27.22 10.86
C LEU A 590 20.94 -25.71 10.97
N ASP A 591 20.14 -25.27 11.96
CA ASP A 591 19.97 -23.84 12.22
C ASP A 591 21.34 -23.22 12.58
N PRO A 592 21.85 -22.26 11.80
CA PRO A 592 23.14 -21.64 12.09
C PRO A 592 23.14 -20.87 13.41
N ALA A 593 22.00 -20.35 13.86
CA ALA A 593 21.91 -19.62 15.13
C ALA A 593 21.89 -20.55 16.34
N HIS A 594 21.32 -21.75 16.20
CA HIS A 594 21.16 -22.72 17.30
C HIS A 594 21.40 -24.15 16.83
N PRO A 595 22.63 -24.48 16.37
CA PRO A 595 22.90 -25.76 15.75
C PRO A 595 22.76 -26.91 16.77
N PRO A 596 22.17 -28.05 16.36
CA PRO A 596 22.25 -29.27 17.15
C PRO A 596 23.71 -29.71 17.35
N VAL A 597 24.02 -30.26 18.52
CA VAL A 597 25.35 -30.83 18.82
C VAL A 597 25.44 -32.25 18.26
N PRO A 598 26.59 -32.71 17.76
CA PRO A 598 26.80 -34.12 17.45
C PRO A 598 26.37 -35.05 18.60
N GLY A 599 25.71 -36.15 18.27
CA GLY A 599 25.09 -37.06 19.23
C GLY A 599 23.66 -36.70 19.61
N SER A 600 23.18 -35.49 19.28
CA SER A 600 21.79 -35.10 19.54
C SER A 600 20.79 -35.84 18.64
N THR A 601 19.58 -35.99 19.16
CA THR A 601 18.42 -36.48 18.39
C THR A 601 17.47 -35.30 18.16
N VAL A 602 17.22 -34.97 16.90
CA VAL A 602 16.28 -33.92 16.50
C VAL A 602 14.95 -34.54 16.09
N VAL A 603 13.83 -33.92 16.46
CA VAL A 603 12.51 -34.35 16.01
C VAL A 603 12.23 -33.66 14.68
N VAL A 604 12.01 -34.43 13.62
CA VAL A 604 11.74 -33.87 12.29
C VAL A 604 10.23 -33.81 12.06
N ILE A 605 9.56 -34.95 12.15
CA ILE A 605 8.10 -35.07 11.95
C ILE A 605 7.46 -35.59 13.22
N ARG A 606 6.40 -34.92 13.66
CA ARG A 606 5.41 -35.46 14.59
C ARG A 606 4.08 -35.57 13.85
N ALA A 607 3.43 -36.72 13.89
CA ALA A 607 2.15 -36.95 13.24
C ALA A 607 1.22 -37.76 14.15
N ARG A 608 -0.10 -37.71 13.91
CA ARG A 608 -1.02 -38.66 14.55
C ARG A 608 -0.74 -40.09 14.09
N ARG A 609 -0.38 -40.23 12.81
CA ARG A 609 0.11 -41.49 12.23
C ARG A 609 1.18 -41.21 11.18
N LEU A 610 2.26 -41.99 11.19
CA LEU A 610 3.28 -41.99 10.14
C LEU A 610 3.20 -43.30 9.34
N ARG A 611 3.19 -43.19 8.02
CA ARG A 611 3.22 -44.31 7.08
C ARG A 611 4.39 -44.12 6.11
N GLY A 612 5.12 -45.21 5.82
CA GLY A 612 6.27 -45.19 4.93
C GLY A 612 7.54 -44.64 5.60
N ARG A 613 8.60 -44.49 4.80
CA ARG A 613 9.92 -44.02 5.22
C ARG A 613 10.56 -43.23 4.08
N PHE A 614 11.39 -42.25 4.43
CA PHE A 614 12.27 -41.62 3.44
C PHE A 614 13.28 -42.63 2.89
N SER A 615 13.49 -42.60 1.58
CA SER A 615 14.51 -43.40 0.91
C SER A 615 15.92 -42.91 1.21
N ALA A 616 16.09 -41.61 1.44
CA ALA A 616 17.34 -41.03 1.91
C ALA A 616 17.11 -39.91 2.92
N VAL A 617 17.98 -39.84 3.93
CA VAL A 617 18.04 -38.76 4.92
C VAL A 617 19.44 -38.19 4.90
N THR A 618 19.60 -36.94 4.49
CA THR A 618 20.91 -36.29 4.33
C THR A 618 21.05 -35.10 5.27
N VAL A 619 22.25 -34.90 5.82
CA VAL A 619 22.63 -33.70 6.58
C VAL A 619 24.02 -33.31 6.11
N ALA A 620 24.23 -32.05 5.75
CA ALA A 620 25.57 -31.59 5.38
C ALA A 620 26.53 -31.68 6.58
N GLY A 621 27.70 -32.30 6.39
CA GLY A 621 28.76 -32.36 7.41
C GLY A 621 28.49 -33.27 8.60
N MET A 622 27.42 -34.07 8.58
CA MET A 622 27.08 -35.03 9.64
C MET A 622 26.49 -36.32 9.07
N ARG A 623 26.68 -37.43 9.79
CA ARG A 623 25.94 -38.66 9.51
C ARG A 623 24.57 -38.62 10.19
N ALA A 624 23.52 -38.94 9.44
CA ALA A 624 22.13 -38.98 9.92
C ALA A 624 21.66 -40.43 10.12
N VAL A 625 21.09 -40.74 11.29
CA VAL A 625 20.45 -42.04 11.56
C VAL A 625 18.97 -41.82 11.87
N PRO A 626 18.04 -42.15 10.96
CA PRO A 626 16.61 -41.94 11.18
C PRO A 626 16.03 -42.98 12.14
N ILE A 627 15.13 -42.53 13.00
CA ILE A 627 14.40 -43.31 14.00
C ILE A 627 12.92 -43.10 13.75
N TYR A 628 12.26 -44.13 13.22
CA TYR A 628 10.83 -44.10 12.87
C TYR A 628 9.98 -44.71 13.98
N THR A 629 8.85 -44.07 14.27
CA THR A 629 7.76 -44.62 15.07
C THR A 629 6.44 -44.54 14.29
N ASP A 630 5.37 -45.11 14.84
CA ASP A 630 4.01 -44.95 14.32
C ASP A 630 3.51 -43.50 14.36
N ARG A 631 4.18 -42.61 15.13
CA ARG A 631 3.77 -41.21 15.37
C ARG A 631 4.81 -40.18 14.92
N GLY A 632 5.91 -40.58 14.29
CA GLY A 632 6.89 -39.59 13.84
C GLY A 632 8.24 -40.11 13.41
N LEU A 633 9.08 -39.15 13.05
CA LEU A 633 10.46 -39.34 12.64
C LEU A 633 11.35 -38.42 13.48
N SER A 634 12.32 -39.03 14.14
CA SER A 634 13.46 -38.33 14.73
C SER A 634 14.75 -38.74 14.02
N VAL A 635 15.77 -37.90 14.06
CA VAL A 635 17.06 -38.19 13.43
C VAL A 635 18.18 -37.97 14.45
N ARG A 636 18.96 -39.02 14.67
CA ARG A 636 20.17 -38.94 15.49
C ARG A 636 21.33 -38.48 14.61
N LEU A 637 21.97 -37.40 15.02
CA LEU A 637 23.07 -36.77 14.30
C LEU A 637 24.39 -37.26 14.88
N HIS A 638 25.33 -37.64 14.02
CA HIS A 638 26.67 -38.07 14.41
C HIS A 638 27.70 -37.18 13.74
N ALA A 639 28.83 -36.98 14.42
CA ALA A 639 30.02 -36.44 13.76
C ALA A 639 30.36 -37.32 12.55
N SER A 640 30.78 -36.69 11.46
CA SER A 640 31.14 -37.37 10.22
C SER A 640 32.33 -38.29 10.41
#